data_AF-A0A2R4MCD5-F1
#
_entry.id   AF-A0A2R4MCD5-F1
#
_cell.length_a   1.000
_cell.length_b   1.000
_cell.length_c   1.000
_cell.angle_alpha   90.00
_cell.angle_beta   90.00
_cell.angle_gamma   90.00
#
_symmetry.space_group_name_H-M   'P 1'
#
loop_
_entity.id
_entity.type
_entity.pdbx_description
1 polymer ?
#
loop_
_entity_poly.entity_id
_entity_poly.type
_entity_poly.pdbx_seq_one_letter_code
_entity_poly.pdbx_strand_id
1 'polypeptide(L)'
;MDYMRPNKMAPKGLHARLLLAFTSISLIPLLIVSATFFYVLIANLEGENFAKLEFINDAKQAEIRQYLQFASRQADSLSQTNIVRYSIGEFYGFSYGFREISPEPEEAARILRVAFGVGGTANRADRDKLISTALIYDNMHAQFHGEYEAFIESAEYDNLYLINNQGRVVYSVEKDNYLATSIYGPLSNAPVSNVAKQLLSTDEDMGIVFHDFAQDTVTGEFAAYLAVKVKFYSRPSGVVVFRLPTNGVERLVQSETSEAGHVFLLSSNRQVLSRPTDSQLDLGDKPNAANIPSLANRNETAKVPVGLTNGPALAAFGTVQVFDRDWLLVSEVPTSRAYASVNTLIATVSALALLAIPILFLIATHLARSATRPILRITDTAEAIAAGDLNRTMPHIEKPIELKRLTDSFGRMRDAVRDQLLQINANVAAIEEKNAQLEEADRMKDTFLANTSHELRTPLNGIVGISETLTAGAAGDLSERQRSQLQLITFSARKLSRLVDDLLDLYRIRQGQMRLDMHPVDVATSVRNVLLLSEPLLRGEPVTLEVDIANDTPLVMADPVRLEQILHNLVGNAIKYTEAGTIRITASTLNEQVQISIADTGMGISEADLGRMFKPLVQADGVDTVRKTGGTGLGLTIARHLATILGGELSADSTLGEGSVFTLQLNAATAKDFEQEGAPAISRQSEGYQETLNSSDENWMQDDTPAQEGVPQILVVDDEPINLQVLRNVLLPQGFAVRTADNGATALEMIEKQRPNLIILDVMMPDLSGLEVARRLRERFDRLELPIIMVTARSRTRDVIAGLEAGANDYVVKPFVKDELLARVDTLLEAQRARMASAENAQLHAEMKRRIQVEDALRLSQTRMAGLLDSLHVGLWCVEETGDLFYANRFAEEWLGTHAGARTNIKKLLPDTSFELLLENCKLEGSARLDQIQLHGHSEPISLHAFEMDQEMGGGLNIILLPSNSADWSQDQDPAILRRALDTIEVSKTPRTSPPAEDTPLHDDLDDQRLAYREATVALMSQALEIWQKCSQKSKFDLAEQSGIWRVHLDRSSLQTRTLDKYFSIDTLPQNPRWRDVLATANYVLTHCQSDELEAELDQLKKIRDQVKQMVMDGAAKMG
;
A
#
# COMPACT_ATOMS: atom_id res chain seq x y z
N MET A 1 14.29 55.70 51.89
CA MET A 1 13.54 56.06 50.68
C MET A 1 12.66 54.87 50.31
N ASP A 2 11.45 54.87 50.87
CA ASP A 2 10.38 53.90 50.70
C ASP A 2 9.68 54.09 49.35
N TYR A 3 9.86 53.22 48.34
CA TYR A 3 8.91 53.10 47.22
C TYR A 3 9.13 51.79 46.41
N MET A 4 9.12 50.62 47.04
CA MET A 4 8.80 49.35 46.37
C MET A 4 8.26 48.33 47.38
N ARG A 5 6.96 48.40 47.66
CA ARG A 5 6.22 47.26 48.24
C ARG A 5 5.22 46.78 47.17
N PRO A 6 5.29 45.52 46.69
CA PRO A 6 4.42 44.97 45.64
C PRO A 6 2.97 44.74 46.08
N ASN A 7 2.56 45.23 47.26
CA ASN A 7 1.22 45.03 47.81
C ASN A 7 0.16 46.08 47.39
N LYS A 8 0.47 47.01 46.47
CA LYS A 8 -0.47 48.07 46.07
C LYS A 8 -1.17 47.88 44.71
N MET A 9 -0.82 46.86 43.92
CA MET A 9 -1.51 46.56 42.64
C MET A 9 -2.57 45.44 42.74
N ALA A 10 -2.80 44.86 43.91
CA ALA A 10 -3.87 43.89 44.08
C ALA A 10 -5.24 44.60 44.06
N PRO A 11 -6.17 44.23 43.15
CA PRO A 11 -7.48 44.85 43.12
C PRO A 11 -8.22 44.66 44.47
N LYS A 12 -8.86 45.72 44.95
CA LYS A 12 -9.64 45.73 46.19
C LYS A 12 -11.03 45.12 45.93
N GLY A 13 -11.41 44.11 46.70
CA GLY A 13 -12.71 43.42 46.60
C GLY A 13 -12.64 42.05 45.93
N LEU A 14 -13.52 41.13 46.36
CA LEU A 14 -13.56 39.73 45.89
C LEU A 14 -13.82 39.64 44.38
N HIS A 15 -14.69 40.49 43.84
CA HIS A 15 -15.05 40.52 42.42
C HIS A 15 -13.85 40.78 41.52
N ALA A 16 -13.05 41.81 41.84
CA ALA A 16 -11.94 42.23 41.01
C ALA A 16 -10.75 41.27 41.08
N ARG A 17 -10.58 40.54 42.21
CA ARG A 17 -9.61 39.44 42.32
C ARG A 17 -10.04 38.21 41.51
N LEU A 18 -11.31 37.82 41.56
CA LEU A 18 -11.86 36.70 40.77
C LEU A 18 -11.82 37.02 39.27
N LEU A 19 -12.14 38.25 38.88
CA LEU A 19 -12.02 38.69 37.49
C LEU A 19 -10.58 38.52 36.98
N LEU A 20 -9.60 39.06 37.72
CA LEU A 20 -8.19 38.94 37.37
C LEU A 20 -7.76 37.46 37.31
N ALA A 21 -8.18 36.64 38.26
CA ALA A 21 -7.89 35.21 38.27
C ALA A 21 -8.47 34.48 37.04
N PHE A 22 -9.75 34.68 36.71
CA PHE A 22 -10.37 34.04 35.55
C PHE A 22 -9.80 34.53 34.23
N THR A 23 -9.49 35.84 34.10
CA THR A 23 -8.82 36.36 32.90
C THR A 23 -7.42 35.78 32.75
N SER A 24 -6.66 35.66 33.84
CA SER A 24 -5.30 35.08 33.80
C SER A 24 -5.32 33.59 33.49
N ILE A 25 -6.23 32.82 34.11
CA ILE A 25 -6.39 31.38 33.86
C ILE A 25 -6.83 31.10 32.42
N SER A 26 -7.59 32.00 31.79
CA SER A 26 -8.05 31.80 30.42
C SER A 26 -7.04 32.30 29.39
N LEU A 27 -6.41 33.46 29.62
CA LEU A 27 -5.57 34.13 28.63
C LEU A 27 -4.14 33.57 28.59
N ILE A 28 -3.56 33.23 29.75
CA ILE A 28 -2.16 32.76 29.81
C ILE A 28 -1.98 31.43 29.05
N PRO A 29 -2.79 30.38 29.29
CA PRO A 29 -2.68 29.15 28.52
C PRO A 29 -2.94 29.35 27.04
N LEU A 30 -3.92 30.19 26.67
CA LEU A 30 -4.20 30.51 25.27
C LEU A 30 -2.99 31.13 24.57
N LEU A 31 -2.32 32.09 25.21
CA LEU A 31 -1.12 32.72 24.67
C LEU A 31 0.04 31.73 24.55
N ILE A 32 0.25 30.88 25.56
CA ILE A 32 1.32 29.86 25.53
C ILE A 32 1.04 28.85 24.41
N VAL A 33 -0.18 28.28 24.35
CA VAL A 33 -0.57 27.31 23.33
C VAL A 33 -0.48 27.93 21.93
N SER A 34 -0.95 29.16 21.75
CA SER A 34 -0.86 29.86 20.46
C SER A 34 0.60 30.11 20.07
N ALA A 35 1.46 30.54 20.99
CA ALA A 35 2.87 30.76 20.72
C ALA A 35 3.59 29.45 20.37
N THR A 36 3.34 28.38 21.11
CA THR A 36 3.90 27.05 20.83
C THR A 36 3.38 26.49 19.50
N PHE A 37 2.09 26.63 19.21
CA PHE A 37 1.50 26.21 17.95
C PHE A 37 2.13 26.93 16.75
N PHE A 38 2.27 28.25 16.81
CA PHE A 38 2.93 29.00 15.74
C PHE A 38 4.41 28.66 15.60
N TYR A 39 5.11 28.47 16.72
CA TYR A 39 6.52 28.05 16.70
C TYR A 39 6.68 26.69 16.00
N VAL A 40 5.85 25.70 16.36
CA VAL A 40 5.87 24.36 15.75
C VAL A 40 5.44 24.41 14.28
N LEU A 41 4.41 25.19 13.95
CA LEU A 41 3.93 25.32 12.58
C LEU A 41 4.99 25.94 11.66
N ILE A 42 5.67 27.00 12.11
CA ILE A 42 6.76 27.64 11.37
C ILE A 42 7.92 26.67 11.20
N ALA A 43 8.33 25.96 12.27
CA ALA A 43 9.42 25.00 12.21
C ALA A 43 9.13 23.82 11.27
N ASN A 44 7.91 23.28 11.29
CA ASN A 44 7.50 22.20 10.40
C ASN A 44 7.50 22.64 8.93
N LEU A 45 6.98 23.84 8.64
CA LEU A 45 6.93 24.35 7.27
C LEU A 45 8.30 24.74 6.73
N GLU A 46 9.20 25.23 7.59
CA GLU A 46 10.60 25.45 7.23
C GLU A 46 11.26 24.11 6.85
N GLY A 47 11.05 23.06 7.68
CA GLY A 47 11.52 21.71 7.39
C GLY A 47 10.94 21.10 6.10
N GLU A 48 9.64 21.26 5.86
CA GLU A 48 8.97 20.77 4.64
C GLU A 48 9.49 21.47 3.38
N ASN A 49 9.65 22.80 3.42
CA ASN A 49 10.22 23.55 2.30
C ASN A 49 11.68 23.17 2.04
N PHE A 50 12.48 22.96 3.09
CA PHE A 50 13.86 22.50 2.92
C PHE A 50 13.93 21.10 2.31
N ALA A 51 13.11 20.15 2.76
CA ALA A 51 13.04 18.81 2.19
C ALA A 51 12.60 18.85 0.71
N LYS A 52 11.65 19.73 0.36
CA LYS A 52 11.22 19.93 -1.03
C LYS A 52 12.36 20.50 -1.88
N LEU A 53 13.10 21.48 -1.37
CA LEU A 53 14.25 22.09 -2.05
C LEU A 53 15.41 21.11 -2.25
N GLU A 54 15.70 20.27 -1.25
CA GLU A 54 16.71 19.22 -1.31
C GLU A 54 16.35 18.17 -2.36
N PHE A 55 15.08 17.72 -2.37
CA PHE A 55 14.59 16.79 -3.39
C PHE A 55 14.73 17.35 -4.82
N ILE A 56 14.38 18.63 -5.03
CA ILE A 56 14.56 19.28 -6.33
C ILE A 56 16.03 19.30 -6.71
N ASN A 57 16.92 19.66 -5.78
CA ASN A 57 18.35 19.67 -6.02
C ASN A 57 18.86 18.28 -6.44
N ASP A 58 18.51 17.23 -5.71
CA ASP A 58 18.97 15.87 -6.00
C ASP A 58 18.44 15.37 -7.36
N ALA A 59 17.17 15.64 -7.66
CA ALA A 59 16.56 15.30 -8.94
C ALA A 59 17.25 16.03 -10.10
N LYS A 60 17.42 17.36 -9.99
CA LYS A 60 18.08 18.16 -11.02
C LYS A 60 19.57 17.85 -11.16
N GLN A 61 20.26 17.50 -10.09
CA GLN A 61 21.64 16.99 -10.16
C GLN A 61 21.73 15.69 -10.98
N ALA A 62 20.78 14.78 -10.83
CA ALA A 62 20.74 13.54 -11.60
C ALA A 62 20.45 13.82 -13.08
N GLU A 63 19.44 14.67 -13.36
CA GLU A 63 19.07 15.09 -14.72
C GLU A 63 20.23 15.76 -15.46
N ILE A 64 20.92 16.74 -14.83
CA ILE A 64 22.04 17.45 -15.45
C ILE A 64 23.19 16.50 -15.77
N ARG A 65 23.50 15.56 -14.86
CA ARG A 65 24.52 14.54 -15.11
C ARG A 65 24.13 13.65 -16.28
N GLN A 66 22.88 13.22 -16.36
CA GLN A 66 22.40 12.38 -17.47
C GLN A 66 22.45 13.13 -18.80
N TYR A 67 22.04 14.39 -18.84
CA TYR A 67 22.10 15.25 -20.02
C TYR A 67 23.54 15.40 -20.53
N LEU A 68 24.49 15.73 -19.66
CA LEU A 68 25.89 15.89 -20.04
C LEU A 68 26.54 14.57 -20.46
N GLN A 69 26.17 13.46 -19.82
CA GLN A 69 26.59 12.12 -20.27
C GLN A 69 26.02 11.79 -21.65
N PHE A 70 24.77 12.15 -21.93
CA PHE A 70 24.14 11.95 -23.22
C PHE A 70 24.85 12.76 -24.32
N ALA A 71 25.05 14.06 -24.11
CA ALA A 71 25.79 14.92 -25.03
C ALA A 71 27.21 14.37 -25.29
N SER A 72 27.94 14.04 -24.21
CA SER A 72 29.28 13.44 -24.27
C SER A 72 29.32 12.14 -25.10
N ARG A 73 28.33 11.25 -24.95
CA ARG A 73 28.20 10.03 -25.77
C ARG A 73 27.89 10.33 -27.24
N GLN A 74 27.09 11.35 -27.54
CA GLN A 74 26.83 11.79 -28.92
C GLN A 74 28.13 12.26 -29.60
N ALA A 75 28.92 13.09 -28.90
CA ALA A 75 30.22 13.55 -29.39
C ALA A 75 31.21 12.39 -29.62
N ASP A 76 31.33 11.47 -28.65
CA ASP A 76 32.18 10.29 -28.78
C ASP A 76 31.76 9.40 -29.97
N SER A 77 30.46 9.10 -30.06
CA SER A 77 29.88 8.28 -31.14
C SER A 77 30.18 8.89 -32.52
N LEU A 78 29.92 10.20 -32.71
CA LEU A 78 30.21 10.86 -33.98
C LEU A 78 31.70 10.82 -34.31
N SER A 79 32.58 11.05 -33.33
CA SER A 79 34.04 11.04 -33.54
C SER A 79 34.58 9.70 -34.03
N GLN A 80 33.88 8.60 -33.70
CA GLN A 80 34.24 7.24 -34.08
C GLN A 80 33.66 6.83 -35.44
N THR A 81 32.75 7.62 -36.02
CA THR A 81 32.17 7.36 -37.34
C THR A 81 33.20 7.49 -38.46
N ASN A 82 32.93 6.79 -39.55
CA ASN A 82 33.69 6.92 -40.79
C ASN A 82 33.64 8.35 -41.34
N ILE A 83 32.51 9.04 -41.19
CA ILE A 83 32.30 10.41 -41.67
C ILE A 83 33.38 11.35 -41.13
N VAL A 84 33.58 11.38 -39.81
CA VAL A 84 34.62 12.21 -39.17
C VAL A 84 36.04 11.76 -39.52
N ARG A 85 36.27 10.45 -39.56
CA ARG A 85 37.60 9.89 -39.87
C ARG A 85 38.05 10.23 -41.29
N TYR A 86 37.14 10.17 -42.26
CA TYR A 86 37.43 10.49 -43.66
C TYR A 86 37.38 11.99 -43.95
N SER A 87 36.51 12.76 -43.30
CA SER A 87 36.39 14.20 -43.58
C SER A 87 37.58 15.02 -43.09
N ILE A 88 38.32 14.57 -42.05
CA ILE A 88 39.47 15.31 -41.51
C ILE A 88 40.83 14.90 -42.13
N GLY A 89 40.84 13.83 -42.93
CA GLY A 89 42.04 13.14 -43.40
C GLY A 89 42.99 13.99 -44.24
N GLU A 90 44.28 13.65 -44.19
CA GLU A 90 45.32 14.35 -44.96
C GLU A 90 45.32 14.00 -46.45
N PHE A 91 44.85 12.82 -46.84
CA PHE A 91 44.89 12.35 -48.23
C PHE A 91 43.56 12.54 -48.97
N TYR A 92 42.45 12.48 -48.23
CA TYR A 92 41.08 12.67 -48.70
C TYR A 92 40.34 13.34 -47.53
N GLY A 93 39.65 14.48 -47.77
CA GLY A 93 38.97 15.26 -46.73
C GLY A 93 39.24 16.77 -46.76
N PHE A 94 38.69 17.52 -45.81
CA PHE A 94 38.82 18.97 -45.67
C PHE A 94 40.27 19.43 -45.47
N SER A 95 41.12 18.64 -44.80
CA SER A 95 42.55 18.97 -44.66
C SER A 95 43.29 18.89 -45.99
N TYR A 96 42.95 17.91 -46.84
CA TYR A 96 43.47 17.80 -48.20
C TYR A 96 42.95 18.95 -49.07
N GLY A 97 41.62 19.13 -49.11
CA GLY A 97 40.98 20.20 -49.88
C GLY A 97 41.50 21.58 -49.53
N PHE A 98 41.81 21.85 -48.26
CA PHE A 98 42.41 23.11 -47.82
C PHE A 98 43.80 23.36 -48.43
N ARG A 99 44.66 22.33 -48.51
CA ARG A 99 46.02 22.46 -49.08
C ARG A 99 46.00 22.68 -50.59
N GLU A 100 45.01 22.13 -51.28
CA GLU A 100 44.87 22.29 -52.73
C GLU A 100 44.38 23.70 -53.14
N ILE A 101 43.82 24.49 -52.20
CA ILE A 101 43.43 25.89 -52.47
C ILE A 101 44.67 26.75 -52.75
N SER A 102 45.71 26.62 -51.93
CA SER A 102 46.98 27.33 -52.09
C SER A 102 48.08 26.65 -51.29
N PRO A 103 49.33 26.57 -51.82
CA PRO A 103 50.47 26.08 -51.07
C PRO A 103 50.84 26.96 -49.86
N GLU A 104 50.39 28.22 -49.83
CA GLU A 104 50.53 29.11 -48.67
C GLU A 104 49.28 29.02 -47.76
N PRO A 105 49.39 28.50 -46.52
CA PRO A 105 48.23 28.23 -45.66
C PRO A 105 47.41 29.48 -45.28
N GLU A 106 48.06 30.64 -45.15
CA GLU A 106 47.35 31.89 -44.84
C GLU A 106 46.57 32.43 -46.04
N GLU A 107 47.08 32.21 -47.25
CA GLU A 107 46.37 32.57 -48.48
C GLU A 107 45.19 31.63 -48.73
N ALA A 108 45.36 30.33 -48.51
CA ALA A 108 44.26 29.36 -48.52
C ALA A 108 43.17 29.73 -47.50
N ALA A 109 43.57 30.16 -46.29
CA ALA A 109 42.63 30.59 -45.27
C ALA A 109 41.85 31.85 -45.67
N ARG A 110 42.54 32.83 -46.26
CA ARG A 110 41.90 34.05 -46.77
C ARG A 110 40.88 33.74 -47.86
N ILE A 111 41.23 32.90 -48.84
CA ILE A 111 40.34 32.47 -49.92
C ILE A 111 39.11 31.77 -49.34
N LEU A 112 39.31 30.81 -48.44
CA LEU A 112 38.23 30.01 -47.85
C LEU A 112 37.26 30.87 -47.02
N ARG A 113 37.79 31.75 -46.16
CA ARG A 113 36.97 32.66 -45.35
C ARG A 113 36.14 33.60 -46.22
N VAL A 114 36.71 34.15 -47.29
CA VAL A 114 35.96 35.02 -48.21
C VAL A 114 34.89 34.23 -48.97
N ALA A 115 35.19 33.02 -49.44
CA ALA A 115 34.23 32.15 -50.12
C ALA A 115 32.98 31.89 -49.25
N PHE A 116 33.20 31.57 -47.97
CA PHE A 116 32.13 31.34 -46.99
C PHE A 116 31.63 32.60 -46.26
N GLY A 117 32.14 33.79 -46.60
CA GLY A 117 31.63 35.08 -46.09
C GLY A 117 32.01 35.39 -44.64
N VAL A 118 33.06 34.74 -44.14
CA VAL A 118 33.56 34.88 -42.79
C VAL A 118 34.43 36.13 -42.68
N GLY A 119 33.94 37.14 -41.96
CA GLY A 119 34.68 38.38 -41.68
C GLY A 119 34.47 39.54 -42.67
N GLY A 120 33.44 39.51 -43.53
CA GLY A 120 33.05 40.66 -44.37
C GLY A 120 32.16 40.34 -45.58
N THR A 121 31.55 41.38 -46.16
CA THR A 121 30.62 41.29 -47.30
C THR A 121 31.35 41.26 -48.65
N ALA A 122 31.79 40.08 -49.07
CA ALA A 122 32.22 39.86 -50.45
C ALA A 122 31.01 39.78 -51.41
N ASN A 123 31.12 40.38 -52.59
CA ASN A 123 30.06 40.36 -53.61
C ASN A 123 29.85 38.92 -54.14
N ARG A 124 28.60 38.54 -54.48
CA ARG A 124 28.24 37.15 -54.83
C ARG A 124 29.08 36.59 -56.00
N ALA A 125 29.38 37.43 -57.00
CA ALA A 125 30.20 37.05 -58.15
C ALA A 125 31.67 36.75 -57.79
N ASP A 126 32.23 37.42 -56.78
CA ASP A 126 33.59 37.15 -56.31
C ASP A 126 33.64 35.85 -55.49
N ARG A 127 32.55 35.52 -54.76
CA ARG A 127 32.41 34.25 -54.03
C ARG A 127 32.34 33.06 -54.97
N ASP A 128 31.50 33.12 -56.01
CA ASP A 128 31.39 32.04 -57.00
C ASP A 128 32.74 31.76 -57.71
N LYS A 129 33.50 32.83 -57.99
CA LYS A 129 34.84 32.71 -58.57
C LYS A 129 35.85 32.09 -57.60
N LEU A 130 35.81 32.45 -56.32
CA LEU A 130 36.70 31.88 -55.30
C LEU A 130 36.34 30.42 -54.94
N ILE A 131 35.06 30.06 -54.97
CA ILE A 131 34.58 28.69 -54.81
C ILE A 131 35.10 27.82 -55.97
N SER A 132 35.11 28.36 -57.21
CA SER A 132 35.70 27.65 -58.35
C SER A 132 37.20 27.38 -58.20
N THR A 133 37.94 28.25 -57.50
CA THR A 133 39.36 28.06 -57.16
C THR A 133 39.54 26.98 -56.08
N ALA A 134 38.51 26.73 -55.27
CA ALA A 134 38.51 25.77 -54.16
C ALA A 134 37.66 24.53 -54.47
N LEU A 135 37.57 24.10 -55.74
CA LEU A 135 36.67 23.03 -56.21
C LEU A 135 36.78 21.73 -55.39
N ILE A 136 37.99 21.33 -55.01
CA ILE A 136 38.20 20.12 -54.20
C ILE A 136 37.59 20.29 -52.81
N TYR A 137 37.76 21.46 -52.18
CA TYR A 137 37.15 21.75 -50.88
C TYR A 137 35.62 21.82 -51.00
N ASP A 138 35.11 22.44 -52.06
CA ASP A 138 33.66 22.55 -52.33
C ASP A 138 33.00 21.18 -52.51
N ASN A 139 33.64 20.27 -53.25
CA ASN A 139 33.17 18.89 -53.39
C ASN A 139 33.13 18.15 -52.04
N MET A 140 34.16 18.31 -51.19
CA MET A 140 34.15 17.74 -49.84
C MET A 140 33.06 18.36 -48.97
N HIS A 141 32.81 19.66 -49.12
CA HIS A 141 31.73 20.35 -48.43
C HIS A 141 30.37 19.79 -48.85
N ALA A 142 30.11 19.67 -50.15
CA ALA A 142 28.87 19.09 -50.68
C ALA A 142 28.65 17.63 -50.23
N GLN A 143 29.74 16.87 -50.06
CA GLN A 143 29.68 15.48 -49.62
C GLN A 143 29.35 15.33 -48.13
N PHE A 144 30.00 16.09 -47.24
CA PHE A 144 29.93 15.84 -45.79
C PHE A 144 29.08 16.85 -45.01
N HIS A 145 28.80 18.04 -45.55
CA HIS A 145 28.13 19.10 -44.79
C HIS A 145 26.74 18.71 -44.31
N GLY A 146 25.92 18.09 -45.18
CA GLY A 146 24.55 17.71 -44.84
C GLY A 146 24.46 16.69 -43.69
N GLU A 147 25.45 15.80 -43.57
CA GLU A 147 25.50 14.84 -42.45
C GLU A 147 25.85 15.54 -41.13
N TYR A 148 26.74 16.54 -41.15
CA TYR A 148 27.06 17.34 -39.97
C TYR A 148 25.92 18.27 -39.56
N GLU A 149 25.21 18.85 -40.53
CA GLU A 149 24.03 19.68 -40.29
C GLU A 149 22.91 18.84 -39.64
N ALA A 150 22.59 17.67 -40.21
CA ALA A 150 21.61 16.74 -39.64
C ALA A 150 21.99 16.24 -38.23
N PHE A 151 23.28 16.06 -37.97
CA PHE A 151 23.76 15.74 -36.62
C PHE A 151 23.51 16.90 -35.66
N ILE A 152 23.86 18.14 -36.02
CA ILE A 152 23.67 19.33 -35.18
C ILE A 152 22.18 19.59 -34.92
N GLU A 153 21.30 19.37 -35.91
CA GLU A 153 19.84 19.52 -35.74
C GLU A 153 19.24 18.52 -34.73
N SER A 154 19.87 17.36 -34.53
CA SER A 154 19.39 16.29 -33.64
C SER A 154 20.22 16.12 -32.36
N ALA A 155 21.34 16.83 -32.23
CA ALA A 155 22.24 16.78 -31.09
C ALA A 155 22.06 18.00 -30.17
N GLU A 156 22.70 17.96 -29.00
CA GLU A 156 22.69 19.07 -28.04
C GLU A 156 23.67 20.21 -28.40
N TYR A 157 24.36 20.10 -29.54
CA TYR A 157 25.38 21.06 -29.98
C TYR A 157 24.81 21.99 -31.03
N ASP A 158 25.28 23.24 -31.07
CA ASP A 158 24.89 24.20 -32.10
C ASP A 158 25.96 24.37 -33.19
N ASN A 159 27.20 23.97 -32.90
CA ASN A 159 28.30 24.02 -33.87
C ASN A 159 29.34 22.92 -33.62
N LEU A 160 30.09 22.61 -34.67
CA LEU A 160 31.15 21.61 -34.69
C LEU A 160 32.33 22.13 -35.51
N TYR A 161 33.54 21.90 -35.00
CA TYR A 161 34.81 22.28 -35.63
C TYR A 161 35.68 21.05 -35.87
N LEU A 162 36.23 20.93 -37.09
CA LEU A 162 37.27 19.94 -37.40
C LEU A 162 38.63 20.63 -37.41
N ILE A 163 39.56 20.13 -36.60
CA ILE A 163 40.90 20.70 -36.43
C ILE A 163 41.92 19.64 -36.82
N ASN A 164 42.69 19.91 -37.88
CA ASN A 164 43.68 18.95 -38.37
C ASN A 164 44.86 18.78 -37.39
N ASN A 165 45.73 17.80 -37.65
CA ASN A 165 46.91 17.54 -36.80
C ASN A 165 47.94 18.69 -36.76
N GLN A 166 47.82 19.68 -37.65
CA GLN A 166 48.64 20.91 -37.64
C GLN A 166 48.02 22.03 -36.79
N GLY A 167 46.86 21.78 -36.15
CA GLY A 167 46.14 22.76 -35.34
C GLY A 167 45.40 23.82 -36.13
N ARG A 168 45.03 23.55 -37.39
CA ARG A 168 44.20 24.46 -38.20
C ARG A 168 42.75 23.99 -38.22
N VAL A 169 41.82 24.92 -38.02
CA VAL A 169 40.38 24.67 -38.14
C VAL A 169 40.03 24.58 -39.63
N VAL A 170 39.89 23.37 -40.14
CA VAL A 170 39.66 23.12 -41.57
C VAL A 170 38.17 23.13 -41.94
N TYR A 171 37.27 23.00 -40.97
CA TYR A 171 35.83 23.03 -41.18
C TYR A 171 35.09 23.50 -39.91
N SER A 172 33.97 24.19 -40.12
CA SER A 172 32.96 24.55 -39.11
C SER A 172 31.57 24.40 -39.74
N VAL A 173 30.54 24.05 -38.97
CA VAL A 173 29.16 23.98 -39.50
C VAL A 173 28.63 25.40 -39.76
N GLU A 174 28.66 26.29 -38.75
CA GLU A 174 28.14 27.66 -38.88
C GLU A 174 29.03 28.63 -39.66
N LYS A 175 30.25 28.22 -40.03
CA LYS A 175 31.24 29.08 -40.72
C LYS A 175 31.57 30.36 -39.94
N ASP A 176 31.74 30.26 -38.64
CA ASP A 176 32.11 31.40 -37.80
C ASP A 176 33.59 31.81 -37.96
N ASN A 177 34.04 32.77 -37.13
CA ASN A 177 35.38 33.34 -37.18
C ASN A 177 36.52 32.36 -36.87
N TYR A 178 36.25 31.14 -36.40
CA TYR A 178 37.26 30.10 -36.25
C TYR A 178 37.63 29.44 -37.59
N LEU A 179 36.76 29.47 -38.59
CA LEU A 179 37.02 28.80 -39.87
C LEU A 179 38.35 29.26 -40.50
N ALA A 180 39.16 28.28 -40.90
CA ALA A 180 40.48 28.44 -41.52
C ALA A 180 41.58 29.05 -40.63
N THR A 181 41.32 29.27 -39.34
CA THR A 181 42.29 29.85 -38.40
C THR A 181 43.19 28.79 -37.76
N SER A 182 44.40 29.19 -37.37
CA SER A 182 45.33 28.36 -36.61
C SER A 182 45.14 28.58 -35.11
N ILE A 183 45.01 27.48 -34.35
CA ILE A 183 44.93 27.51 -32.89
C ILE A 183 46.24 27.95 -32.24
N TYR A 184 47.37 27.90 -32.95
CA TYR A 184 48.67 28.38 -32.46
C TYR A 184 48.95 29.85 -32.79
N GLY A 185 48.06 30.49 -33.56
CA GLY A 185 48.20 31.89 -33.98
C GLY A 185 47.49 32.88 -33.03
N PRO A 186 46.87 33.95 -33.54
CA PRO A 186 46.30 35.04 -32.73
C PRO A 186 45.13 34.60 -31.83
N LEU A 187 44.51 33.45 -32.10
CA LEU A 187 43.41 32.88 -31.31
C LEU A 187 43.91 31.85 -30.27
N SER A 188 45.17 31.97 -29.83
CA SER A 188 45.81 30.95 -29.01
C SER A 188 45.13 30.66 -27.67
N ASN A 189 44.46 31.66 -27.11
CA ASN A 189 43.84 31.60 -25.78
C ASN A 189 42.33 31.39 -25.85
N ALA A 190 41.77 31.25 -27.06
CA ALA A 190 40.34 31.07 -27.26
C ALA A 190 39.89 29.67 -26.77
N PRO A 191 38.64 29.50 -26.30
CA PRO A 191 38.16 28.24 -25.72
C PRO A 191 38.40 27.02 -26.61
N VAL A 192 38.06 27.11 -27.90
CA VAL A 192 38.27 26.05 -28.91
C VAL A 192 39.76 25.69 -29.03
N SER A 193 40.64 26.69 -29.04
CA SER A 193 42.09 26.49 -29.11
C SER A 193 42.64 25.79 -27.87
N ASN A 194 42.11 26.09 -26.68
CA ASN A 194 42.56 25.51 -25.42
C ASN A 194 42.28 24.00 -25.36
N VAL A 195 41.04 23.60 -25.67
CA VAL A 195 40.65 22.18 -25.67
C VAL A 195 41.37 21.38 -26.76
N ALA A 196 41.53 21.97 -27.95
CA ALA A 196 42.19 21.32 -29.07
C ALA A 196 43.69 21.10 -28.81
N LYS A 197 44.38 22.10 -28.24
CA LYS A 197 45.81 21.98 -27.88
C LYS A 197 46.06 20.90 -26.86
N GLN A 198 45.19 20.76 -25.87
CA GLN A 198 45.33 19.75 -24.82
C GLN A 198 45.30 18.32 -25.39
N LEU A 199 44.47 18.08 -26.41
CA LEU A 199 44.38 16.78 -27.09
C LEU A 199 45.48 16.57 -28.14
N LEU A 200 45.92 17.62 -28.83
CA LEU A 200 46.99 17.53 -29.83
C LEU A 200 48.39 17.41 -29.21
N SER A 201 48.58 17.87 -27.98
CA SER A 201 49.89 17.81 -27.29
C SER A 201 50.21 16.46 -26.64
N THR A 202 49.22 15.59 -26.47
CA THR A 202 49.35 14.33 -25.73
C THR A 202 49.01 13.15 -26.64
N ASP A 203 49.87 12.13 -26.70
CA ASP A 203 49.61 10.92 -27.51
C ASP A 203 48.65 9.93 -26.83
N GLU A 204 48.50 10.02 -25.51
CA GLU A 204 47.55 9.21 -24.74
C GLU A 204 46.09 9.51 -25.09
N ASP A 205 45.26 8.49 -24.93
CA ASP A 205 43.81 8.61 -25.12
C ASP A 205 43.18 9.24 -23.87
N MET A 206 43.11 10.58 -23.87
CA MET A 206 42.53 11.35 -22.77
C MET A 206 40.98 11.31 -22.75
N GLY A 207 40.36 10.59 -23.69
CA GLY A 207 38.91 10.62 -23.88
C GLY A 207 38.42 12.01 -24.29
N ILE A 208 37.35 12.47 -23.64
CA ILE A 208 36.73 13.76 -23.90
C ILE A 208 37.34 14.83 -23.01
N VAL A 209 37.83 15.91 -23.62
CA VAL A 209 38.29 17.11 -22.90
C VAL A 209 37.18 18.14 -22.89
N PHE A 210 36.82 18.59 -21.70
CA PHE A 210 35.75 19.57 -21.47
C PHE A 210 36.34 20.92 -21.06
N HIS A 211 35.85 22.00 -21.68
CA HIS A 211 36.04 23.36 -21.22
C HIS A 211 34.70 23.94 -20.79
N ASP A 212 34.66 24.42 -19.56
CA ASP A 212 33.46 24.97 -18.95
C ASP A 212 32.94 26.21 -19.69
N PHE A 213 31.67 26.55 -19.45
CA PHE A 213 31.03 27.71 -20.05
C PHE A 213 31.80 28.98 -19.75
N ALA A 214 32.16 29.68 -20.83
CA ALA A 214 32.85 30.96 -20.77
C ALA A 214 32.40 31.81 -21.95
N GLN A 215 32.58 33.13 -21.82
CA GLN A 215 32.37 34.04 -22.93
C GLN A 215 33.46 33.80 -23.98
N ASP A 216 33.06 33.35 -25.17
CA ASP A 216 33.99 33.18 -26.28
C ASP A 216 34.30 34.54 -26.91
N THR A 217 35.56 34.96 -26.87
CA THR A 217 36.03 36.23 -27.43
C THR A 217 35.99 36.29 -28.97
N VAL A 218 35.82 35.15 -29.64
CA VAL A 218 35.86 35.01 -31.11
C VAL A 218 34.46 35.05 -31.72
N THR A 219 33.52 34.30 -31.13
CA THR A 219 32.13 34.22 -31.59
C THR A 219 31.22 35.20 -30.83
N GLY A 220 31.57 35.58 -29.60
CA GLY A 220 30.71 36.37 -28.72
C GLY A 220 29.67 35.53 -27.99
N GLU A 221 29.69 34.21 -28.14
CA GLU A 221 28.74 33.30 -27.51
C GLU A 221 29.18 32.88 -26.10
N PHE A 222 28.22 32.65 -25.20
CA PHE A 222 28.48 32.07 -23.89
C PHE A 222 28.20 30.56 -23.94
N ALA A 223 29.25 29.77 -24.19
CA ALA A 223 29.13 28.35 -24.48
C ALA A 223 30.26 27.53 -23.83
N ALA A 224 30.02 26.23 -23.68
CA ALA A 224 31.03 25.25 -23.31
C ALA A 224 31.54 24.50 -24.54
N TYR A 225 32.70 23.84 -24.42
CA TYR A 225 33.33 23.14 -25.53
C TYR A 225 33.76 21.73 -25.12
N LEU A 226 33.38 20.75 -25.93
CA LEU A 226 33.81 19.35 -25.79
C LEU A 226 34.71 18.99 -26.95
N ALA A 227 35.89 18.47 -26.68
CA ALA A 227 36.83 18.05 -27.70
C ALA A 227 37.11 16.55 -27.63
N VAL A 228 37.18 15.90 -28.79
CA VAL A 228 37.45 14.47 -28.94
C VAL A 228 38.54 14.26 -29.97
N LYS A 229 39.52 13.43 -29.65
CA LYS A 229 40.65 13.13 -30.54
C LYS A 229 40.24 12.11 -31.60
N VAL A 230 40.49 12.42 -32.87
CA VAL A 230 40.18 11.53 -34.00
C VAL A 230 41.41 10.71 -34.37
N LYS A 231 41.27 9.38 -34.36
CA LYS A 231 42.30 8.44 -34.79
C LYS A 231 41.87 7.73 -36.07
N PHE A 232 42.80 7.63 -37.02
CA PHE A 232 42.63 6.85 -38.25
C PHE A 232 43.80 5.88 -38.38
N TYR A 233 43.52 4.57 -38.49
CA TYR A 233 44.54 3.49 -38.48
C TYR A 233 45.61 3.65 -37.38
N SER A 234 45.18 3.96 -36.15
CA SER A 234 46.06 4.17 -34.99
C SER A 234 47.02 5.37 -35.09
N ARG A 235 46.83 6.28 -36.06
CA ARG A 235 47.52 7.58 -36.13
C ARG A 235 46.55 8.72 -35.81
N PRO A 236 46.97 9.75 -35.06
CA PRO A 236 46.15 10.93 -34.82
C PRO A 236 45.93 11.68 -36.13
N SER A 237 44.67 11.87 -36.52
CA SER A 237 44.30 12.62 -37.73
C SER A 237 43.86 14.05 -37.43
N GLY A 238 43.40 14.30 -36.21
CA GLY A 238 43.00 15.64 -35.75
C GLY A 238 42.12 15.57 -34.51
N VAL A 239 41.36 16.63 -34.27
CA VAL A 239 40.42 16.80 -33.15
C VAL A 239 39.10 17.32 -33.69
N VAL A 240 37.99 16.79 -33.19
CA VAL A 240 36.66 17.41 -33.35
C VAL A 240 36.33 18.17 -32.07
N VAL A 241 35.88 19.40 -32.21
CA VAL A 241 35.40 20.22 -31.09
C VAL A 241 33.92 20.54 -31.31
N PHE A 242 33.10 20.32 -30.31
CA PHE A 242 31.67 20.57 -30.29
C PHE A 242 31.38 21.77 -29.37
N ARG A 243 30.54 22.70 -29.83
CA ARG A 243 30.08 23.85 -29.04
C ARG A 243 28.73 23.50 -28.41
N LEU A 244 28.67 23.59 -27.09
CA LEU A 244 27.50 23.28 -26.27
C LEU A 244 26.87 24.60 -25.78
N PRO A 245 25.70 25.01 -26.32
CA PRO A 245 24.98 26.19 -25.86
C PRO A 245 24.32 25.97 -24.49
N THR A 246 23.92 27.05 -23.83
CA THR A 246 23.22 26.98 -22.53
C THR A 246 21.77 26.47 -22.64
N ASN A 247 21.16 26.58 -23.82
CA ASN A 247 19.72 26.34 -24.03
C ASN A 247 19.24 24.97 -23.53
N GLY A 248 19.99 23.89 -23.79
CA GLY A 248 19.61 22.55 -23.35
C GLY A 248 19.63 22.41 -21.83
N VAL A 249 20.68 22.91 -21.18
CA VAL A 249 20.81 22.91 -19.72
C VAL A 249 19.76 23.84 -19.08
N GLU A 250 19.47 24.98 -19.69
CA GLU A 250 18.46 25.90 -19.19
C GLU A 250 17.06 25.30 -19.25
N ARG A 251 16.67 24.69 -20.37
CA ARG A 251 15.39 23.96 -20.48
C ARG A 251 15.26 22.84 -19.44
N LEU A 252 16.35 22.12 -19.19
CA LEU A 252 16.38 21.03 -18.23
C LEU A 252 16.24 21.52 -16.77
N VAL A 253 16.99 22.55 -16.40
CA VAL A 253 16.94 23.09 -15.04
C VAL A 253 15.59 23.77 -14.76
N GLN A 254 15.03 24.44 -15.76
CA GLN A 254 13.74 25.14 -15.63
C GLN A 254 12.51 24.27 -15.92
N SER A 255 12.68 22.99 -16.27
CA SER A 255 11.54 22.09 -16.44
C SER A 255 10.92 21.75 -15.08
N GLU A 256 9.60 21.82 -14.98
CA GLU A 256 8.80 21.40 -13.81
C GLU A 256 9.02 22.21 -12.51
N THR A 257 9.71 23.34 -12.55
CA THR A 257 10.06 24.13 -11.34
C THR A 257 9.01 25.15 -10.89
N SER A 258 7.94 25.39 -11.67
CA SER A 258 7.01 26.52 -11.47
C SER A 258 6.28 26.56 -10.11
N GLU A 259 6.08 25.39 -9.47
CA GLU A 259 5.42 25.29 -8.16
C GLU A 259 6.37 25.08 -6.98
N ALA A 260 7.66 24.86 -7.24
CA ALA A 260 8.57 24.25 -6.27
C ALA A 260 9.68 25.20 -5.78
N GLY A 261 10.04 26.21 -6.58
CA GLY A 261 11.03 27.23 -6.22
C GLY A 261 11.76 27.75 -7.45
N HIS A 262 12.63 28.73 -7.23
CA HIS A 262 13.54 29.28 -8.21
C HIS A 262 14.82 28.45 -8.22
N VAL A 263 15.14 27.80 -9.34
CA VAL A 263 16.34 26.98 -9.47
C VAL A 263 17.35 27.70 -10.36
N PHE A 264 18.57 27.84 -9.86
CA PHE A 264 19.71 28.44 -10.55
C PHE A 264 20.80 27.39 -10.69
N LEU A 265 21.48 27.41 -11.84
CA LEU A 265 22.69 26.63 -12.05
C LEU A 265 23.86 27.58 -12.32
N LEU A 266 24.96 27.37 -11.62
CA LEU A 266 26.18 28.16 -11.74
C LEU A 266 27.35 27.26 -12.15
N SER A 267 28.19 27.77 -13.07
CA SER A 267 29.41 27.09 -13.54
C SER A 267 30.48 26.99 -12.45
N SER A 268 31.61 26.31 -12.74
CA SER A 268 32.72 26.24 -11.80
C SER A 268 33.34 27.61 -11.49
N ASN A 269 33.16 28.56 -12.41
CA ASN A 269 33.58 29.95 -12.26
C ASN A 269 32.52 30.85 -11.62
N ARG A 270 31.45 30.24 -11.08
CA ARG A 270 30.28 30.91 -10.48
C ARG A 270 29.56 31.82 -11.46
N GLN A 271 29.51 31.46 -12.75
CA GLN A 271 28.73 32.19 -13.75
C GLN A 271 27.36 31.54 -13.93
N VAL A 272 26.33 32.34 -14.16
CA VAL A 272 24.96 31.81 -14.34
C VAL A 272 24.86 31.02 -15.65
N LEU A 273 24.49 29.73 -15.54
CA LEU A 273 24.23 28.81 -16.65
C LEU A 273 22.75 28.63 -16.93
N SER A 274 21.93 28.69 -15.89
CA SER A 274 20.47 28.64 -15.98
C SER A 274 19.86 29.52 -14.91
N ARG A 275 18.77 30.20 -15.29
CA ARG A 275 18.03 31.10 -14.43
C ARG A 275 16.53 30.97 -14.65
N PRO A 276 15.72 31.26 -13.63
CA PRO A 276 14.29 31.46 -13.80
C PRO A 276 14.00 32.66 -14.70
N THR A 277 12.82 32.66 -15.34
CA THR A 277 12.40 33.72 -16.26
C THR A 277 12.26 35.10 -15.59
N ASP A 278 11.95 35.12 -14.29
CA ASP A 278 11.79 36.34 -13.48
C ASP A 278 13.08 36.80 -12.76
N SER A 279 14.23 36.17 -13.07
CA SER A 279 15.54 36.53 -12.53
C SER A 279 16.05 37.87 -13.09
N GLN A 280 16.75 38.65 -12.25
CA GLN A 280 17.48 39.86 -12.64
C GLN A 280 18.92 39.61 -13.10
N LEU A 281 19.46 38.40 -12.88
CA LEU A 281 20.78 38.00 -13.36
C LEU A 281 20.69 37.54 -14.81
N ASP A 282 21.67 37.89 -15.65
CA ASP A 282 21.79 37.38 -17.01
C ASP A 282 22.71 36.16 -17.09
N LEU A 283 22.64 35.42 -18.20
CA LEU A 283 23.55 34.29 -18.44
C LEU A 283 24.99 34.79 -18.52
N GLY A 284 25.92 34.09 -17.87
CA GLY A 284 27.32 34.49 -17.79
C GLY A 284 27.65 35.49 -16.67
N ASP A 285 26.67 36.12 -16.03
CA ASP A 285 26.88 37.00 -14.87
C ASP A 285 27.47 36.23 -13.69
N LYS A 286 28.28 36.92 -12.87
CA LYS A 286 28.78 36.40 -11.60
C LYS A 286 28.00 37.02 -10.44
N PRO A 287 27.09 36.27 -9.78
CA PRO A 287 26.41 36.77 -8.60
C PRO A 287 27.41 37.06 -7.49
N ASN A 288 27.10 38.07 -6.67
CA ASN A 288 28.00 38.55 -5.63
C ASN A 288 28.32 37.42 -4.63
N ALA A 289 29.60 37.26 -4.26
CA ALA A 289 30.07 36.19 -3.38
C ALA A 289 29.40 36.21 -1.98
N ALA A 290 28.83 37.35 -1.56
CA ALA A 290 28.04 37.43 -0.32
C ALA A 290 26.68 36.71 -0.40
N ASN A 291 26.14 36.51 -1.61
CA ASN A 291 24.84 35.89 -1.85
C ASN A 291 24.93 34.36 -1.99
N ILE A 292 26.16 33.83 -2.11
CA ILE A 292 26.44 32.39 -2.15
C ILE A 292 27.19 32.06 -0.86
N PRO A 293 26.53 31.44 0.14
CA PRO A 293 27.20 31.04 1.37
C PRO A 293 28.46 30.21 1.07
N SER A 294 29.49 30.35 1.92
CA SER A 294 30.68 29.48 1.92
C SER A 294 30.36 27.98 2.15
N LEU A 295 29.08 27.67 2.41
CA LEU A 295 28.48 26.33 2.60
C LEU A 295 28.20 25.59 1.28
N ALA A 296 28.46 26.22 0.12
CA ALA A 296 28.30 25.64 -1.21
C ALA A 296 29.07 24.33 -1.49
N ASN A 297 29.88 23.84 -0.54
CA ASN A 297 30.67 22.62 -0.66
C ASN A 297 30.08 21.40 0.10
N ARG A 298 28.84 21.46 0.63
CA ARG A 298 28.30 20.40 1.51
C ARG A 298 26.85 19.94 1.30
N ASN A 299 26.21 20.19 0.15
CA ASN A 299 24.80 19.83 -0.06
C ASN A 299 23.89 20.21 1.14
N GLU A 300 24.00 21.46 1.61
CA GLU A 300 23.32 21.93 2.81
C GLU A 300 22.13 22.83 2.46
N THR A 301 21.16 22.86 3.36
CA THR A 301 20.04 23.81 3.32
C THR A 301 20.27 24.95 4.30
N ALA A 302 20.02 26.18 3.89
CA ALA A 302 20.18 27.34 4.76
C ALA A 302 19.16 28.44 4.45
N LYS A 303 18.83 29.20 5.50
CA LYS A 303 18.10 30.48 5.35
C LYS A 303 19.10 31.57 5.02
N VAL A 304 18.99 32.14 3.82
CA VAL A 304 19.91 33.15 3.31
C VAL A 304 19.28 34.53 3.45
N PRO A 305 19.98 35.54 4.02
CA PRO A 305 19.45 36.89 4.16
C PRO A 305 19.27 37.59 2.81
N VAL A 306 20.12 37.27 1.82
CA VAL A 306 20.04 37.76 0.44
C VAL A 306 20.35 36.58 -0.50
N GLY A 307 19.30 35.97 -1.04
CA GLY A 307 19.36 34.94 -2.08
C GLY A 307 19.63 35.51 -3.48
N LEU A 308 19.64 34.65 -4.49
CA LEU A 308 19.90 35.01 -5.89
C LEU A 308 18.74 35.81 -6.52
N THR A 309 17.53 35.70 -5.96
CA THR A 309 16.34 36.51 -6.29
C THR A 309 16.33 37.89 -5.63
N ASN A 310 17.45 38.37 -5.06
CA ASN A 310 17.58 39.66 -4.38
C ASN A 310 16.60 39.86 -3.20
N GLY A 311 16.56 38.90 -2.26
CA GLY A 311 15.81 39.00 -1.01
C GLY A 311 16.02 37.80 -0.08
N PRO A 312 15.47 37.81 1.14
CA PRO A 312 15.61 36.68 2.06
C PRO A 312 14.90 35.43 1.54
N ALA A 313 15.61 34.32 1.45
CA ALA A 313 15.13 33.09 0.86
C ALA A 313 15.52 31.86 1.71
N LEU A 314 14.75 30.79 1.58
CA LEU A 314 15.18 29.45 1.97
C LEU A 314 15.88 28.84 0.76
N ALA A 315 17.11 28.40 0.91
CA ALA A 315 17.90 27.85 -0.19
C ALA A 315 18.46 26.47 0.15
N ALA A 316 18.49 25.59 -0.84
CA ALA A 316 19.26 24.36 -0.83
C ALA A 316 20.40 24.49 -1.84
N PHE A 317 21.60 24.10 -1.42
CA PHE A 317 22.78 24.09 -2.26
C PHE A 317 23.09 22.67 -2.69
N GLY A 318 23.52 22.49 -3.93
CA GLY A 318 23.82 21.19 -4.50
C GLY A 318 25.04 21.26 -5.40
N THR A 319 26.00 20.34 -5.26
CA THR A 319 27.17 20.30 -6.16
C THR A 319 26.99 19.24 -7.24
N VAL A 320 27.02 19.65 -8.52
CA VAL A 320 27.03 18.75 -9.67
C VAL A 320 28.47 18.61 -10.16
N GLN A 321 29.05 17.43 -10.03
CA GLN A 321 30.35 17.13 -10.62
C GLN A 321 30.18 16.86 -12.12
N VAL A 322 30.77 17.74 -12.93
CA VAL A 322 30.76 17.71 -14.39
C VAL A 322 32.20 17.54 -14.88
N PHE A 323 32.53 16.34 -15.35
CA PHE A 323 33.92 15.95 -15.66
C PHE A 323 34.85 16.20 -14.44
N ASP A 324 35.79 17.14 -14.54
CA ASP A 324 36.72 17.56 -13.50
C ASP A 324 36.32 18.89 -12.82
N ARG A 325 35.07 19.35 -13.01
CA ARG A 325 34.58 20.65 -12.56
C ARG A 325 33.36 20.52 -11.65
N ASP A 326 33.27 21.38 -10.64
CA ASP A 326 32.13 21.44 -9.73
C ASP A 326 31.21 22.59 -10.09
N TRP A 327 30.02 22.27 -10.58
CA TRP A 327 28.94 23.22 -10.77
C TRP A 327 28.10 23.32 -9.50
N LEU A 328 27.51 24.49 -9.27
CA LEU A 328 26.64 24.74 -8.12
C LEU A 328 25.21 24.93 -8.57
N LEU A 329 24.36 24.05 -8.10
CA LEU A 329 22.92 24.14 -8.18
C LEU A 329 22.38 24.82 -6.92
N VAL A 330 21.55 25.83 -7.10
CA VAL A 330 20.92 26.58 -6.01
C VAL A 330 19.43 26.59 -6.24
N SER A 331 18.69 25.88 -5.40
CA SER A 331 17.24 25.93 -5.39
C SER A 331 16.80 26.82 -4.24
N GLU A 332 16.04 27.88 -4.51
CA GLU A 332 15.59 28.81 -3.49
C GLU A 332 14.11 29.16 -3.58
N VAL A 333 13.49 29.41 -2.45
CA VAL A 333 12.13 29.95 -2.36
C VAL A 333 12.19 31.24 -1.55
N PRO A 334 11.72 32.38 -2.08
CA PRO A 334 11.61 33.62 -1.33
C PRO A 334 10.79 33.42 -0.06
N THR A 335 11.28 33.92 1.08
CA THR A 335 10.60 33.75 2.39
C THR A 335 9.19 34.34 2.39
N SER A 336 8.94 35.39 1.60
CA SER A 336 7.61 35.96 1.39
C SER A 336 6.61 34.95 0.81
N ARG A 337 7.07 34.05 -0.07
CA ARG A 337 6.27 32.98 -0.68
C ARG A 337 6.22 31.74 0.21
N ALA A 338 7.37 31.32 0.76
CA ALA A 338 7.47 30.15 1.66
C ALA A 338 6.53 30.26 2.88
N TYR A 339 6.43 31.47 3.46
CA TYR A 339 5.59 31.74 4.62
C TYR A 339 4.27 32.44 4.28
N ALA A 340 3.89 32.57 3.01
CA ALA A 340 2.66 33.27 2.61
C ALA A 340 1.42 32.66 3.28
N SER A 341 1.24 31.34 3.13
CA SER A 341 0.13 30.59 3.72
C SER A 341 0.14 30.71 5.25
N VAL A 342 1.32 30.65 5.87
CA VAL A 342 1.47 30.81 7.33
C VAL A 342 1.09 32.19 7.78
N ASN A 343 1.51 33.24 7.07
CA ASN A 343 1.19 34.61 7.43
C ASN A 343 -0.31 34.86 7.33
N THR A 344 -1.00 34.28 6.35
CA THR A 344 -2.48 34.33 6.30
C THR A 344 -3.13 33.58 7.46
N LEU A 345 -2.58 32.42 7.85
CA LEU A 345 -3.06 31.62 8.96
C LEU A 345 -2.79 32.30 10.31
N ILE A 346 -1.62 32.90 10.49
CA ILE A 346 -1.28 33.76 11.62
C ILE A 346 -2.25 34.95 11.66
N ALA A 347 -2.50 35.62 10.55
CA ALA A 347 -3.41 36.77 10.51
C ALA A 347 -4.85 36.36 10.88
N THR A 348 -5.35 35.25 10.33
CA THR A 348 -6.71 34.74 10.63
C THR A 348 -6.83 34.25 12.06
N VAL A 349 -5.88 33.46 12.56
CA VAL A 349 -5.85 33.00 13.97
C VAL A 349 -5.67 34.18 14.92
N SER A 350 -4.83 35.17 14.58
CA SER A 350 -4.68 36.39 15.38
C SER A 350 -5.96 37.22 15.39
N ALA A 351 -6.68 37.31 14.27
CA ALA A 351 -7.98 37.97 14.21
C ALA A 351 -9.03 37.23 15.06
N LEU A 352 -9.06 35.90 15.01
CA LEU A 352 -9.92 35.07 15.86
C LEU A 352 -9.54 35.22 17.34
N ALA A 353 -8.25 35.25 17.68
CA ALA A 353 -7.78 35.50 19.04
C ALA A 353 -8.17 36.90 19.52
N LEU A 354 -8.05 37.92 18.65
CA LEU A 354 -8.48 39.30 18.95
C LEU A 354 -9.99 39.38 19.20
N LEU A 355 -10.80 38.58 18.49
CA LEU A 355 -12.24 38.44 18.74
C LEU A 355 -12.55 37.61 19.99
N ALA A 356 -11.72 36.61 20.30
CA ALA A 356 -11.88 35.77 21.49
C ALA A 356 -11.56 36.53 22.78
N ILE A 357 -10.62 37.47 22.78
CA ILE A 357 -10.25 38.27 23.97
C ILE A 357 -11.46 39.00 24.59
N PRO A 358 -12.26 39.80 23.85
CA PRO A 358 -13.43 40.47 24.43
C PRO A 358 -14.51 39.44 24.84
N ILE A 359 -14.65 38.32 24.12
CA ILE A 359 -15.57 37.24 24.49
C ILE A 359 -15.14 36.58 25.81
N LEU A 360 -13.87 36.22 25.95
CA LEU A 360 -13.29 35.64 27.17
C LEU A 360 -13.35 36.65 28.32
N PHE A 361 -13.13 37.94 28.05
CA PHE A 361 -13.32 38.99 29.06
C PHE A 361 -14.78 39.14 29.46
N LEU A 362 -15.73 39.06 28.52
CA LEU A 362 -17.17 39.05 28.80
C LEU A 362 -17.58 37.81 29.59
N ILE A 363 -17.05 36.63 29.26
CA ILE A 363 -17.29 35.37 29.98
C ILE A 363 -16.66 35.44 31.37
N ALA A 364 -15.43 35.92 31.52
CA ALA A 364 -14.75 36.07 32.81
C ALA A 364 -15.45 37.10 33.70
N THR A 365 -15.90 38.23 33.13
CA THR A 365 -16.73 39.20 33.85
C THR A 365 -18.10 38.62 34.19
N HIS A 366 -18.71 37.82 33.31
CA HIS A 366 -19.97 37.13 33.58
C HIS A 366 -19.82 36.10 34.69
N LEU A 367 -18.81 35.23 34.65
CA LEU A 367 -18.48 34.24 35.69
C LEU A 367 -18.12 34.92 37.01
N ALA A 368 -17.26 35.94 36.99
CA ALA A 368 -16.94 36.71 38.19
C ALA A 368 -18.19 37.38 38.76
N ARG A 369 -19.04 37.99 37.93
CA ARG A 369 -20.32 38.56 38.39
C ARG A 369 -21.27 37.48 38.89
N SER A 370 -21.38 36.35 38.21
CA SER A 370 -22.24 35.23 38.57
C SER A 370 -21.80 34.57 39.87
N ALA A 371 -20.50 34.53 40.16
CA ALA A 371 -19.98 34.01 41.42
C ALA A 371 -20.10 35.04 42.56
N THR A 372 -19.85 36.33 42.29
CA THR A 372 -19.77 37.35 43.36
C THR A 372 -21.12 38.02 43.67
N ARG A 373 -21.99 38.26 42.67
CA ARG A 373 -23.30 38.91 42.89
C ARG A 373 -24.20 38.16 43.86
N PRO A 374 -24.32 36.81 43.80
CA PRO A 374 -25.11 36.06 44.76
C PRO A 374 -24.57 36.22 46.18
N ILE A 375 -23.24 36.14 46.35
CA ILE A 375 -22.58 36.31 47.65
C ILE A 375 -22.86 37.70 48.23
N LEU A 376 -22.63 38.77 47.44
CA LEU A 376 -22.89 40.14 47.89
C LEU A 376 -24.37 40.36 48.23
N ARG A 377 -25.30 39.83 47.42
CA ARG A 377 -26.74 39.90 47.71
C ARG A 377 -27.12 39.14 49.00
N ILE A 378 -26.53 37.97 49.25
CA ILE A 378 -26.74 37.23 50.51
C ILE A 378 -26.22 38.06 51.67
N THR A 379 -25.02 38.64 51.57
CA THR A 379 -24.42 39.46 52.63
C THR A 379 -25.25 40.71 52.92
N ASP A 380 -25.65 41.46 51.90
CA ASP A 380 -26.48 42.67 52.05
C ASP A 380 -27.85 42.34 52.66
N THR A 381 -28.43 41.19 52.29
CA THR A 381 -29.73 40.72 52.81
C THR A 381 -29.60 40.20 54.23
N ALA A 382 -28.51 39.49 54.56
CA ALA A 382 -28.22 39.05 55.91
C ALA A 382 -27.97 40.23 56.86
N GLU A 383 -27.29 41.29 56.41
CA GLU A 383 -27.08 42.54 57.16
C GLU A 383 -28.42 43.26 57.42
N ALA A 384 -29.34 43.25 56.46
CA ALA A 384 -30.70 43.79 56.63
C ALA A 384 -31.61 42.94 57.54
N ILE A 385 -31.51 41.60 57.47
CA ILE A 385 -32.23 40.68 58.36
C ILE A 385 -31.74 40.82 59.80
N ALA A 386 -30.42 40.95 60.00
CA ALA A 386 -29.83 41.21 61.32
C ALA A 386 -30.27 42.58 61.89
N ALA A 387 -30.57 43.56 61.02
CA ALA A 387 -31.13 44.85 61.41
C ALA A 387 -32.66 44.83 61.66
N GLY A 388 -33.33 43.68 61.54
CA GLY A 388 -34.72 43.47 61.97
C GLY A 388 -35.78 43.36 60.86
N ASP A 389 -35.39 43.45 59.58
CA ASP A 389 -36.32 43.32 58.44
C ASP A 389 -36.50 41.84 58.02
N LEU A 390 -37.26 41.08 58.82
CA LEU A 390 -37.50 39.64 58.61
C LEU A 390 -38.40 39.32 57.40
N ASN A 391 -39.09 40.31 56.85
CA ASN A 391 -39.93 40.14 55.66
C ASN A 391 -39.13 40.25 54.36
N ARG A 392 -37.85 40.64 54.45
CA ARG A 392 -36.95 40.70 53.30
C ARG A 392 -36.62 39.29 52.83
N THR A 393 -37.01 39.00 51.60
CA THR A 393 -36.80 37.69 50.98
C THR A 393 -35.31 37.45 50.73
N MET A 394 -34.85 36.23 50.98
CA MET A 394 -33.46 35.86 50.71
C MET A 394 -33.37 35.73 49.20
N PRO A 395 -32.30 36.20 48.57
CA PRO A 395 -32.13 36.07 47.13
C PRO A 395 -32.12 34.58 46.76
N HIS A 396 -33.02 34.12 45.89
CA HIS A 396 -33.08 32.73 45.44
C HIS A 396 -31.88 32.40 44.53
N ILE A 397 -31.06 31.43 44.93
CA ILE A 397 -29.81 31.06 44.25
C ILE A 397 -29.74 29.53 44.17
N GLU A 398 -29.93 28.97 42.98
CA GLU A 398 -30.08 27.51 42.81
C GLU A 398 -28.76 26.75 42.67
N LYS A 399 -27.69 27.43 42.22
CA LYS A 399 -26.36 26.84 41.97
C LYS A 399 -25.25 27.89 42.21
N PRO A 400 -24.03 27.50 42.62
CA PRO A 400 -23.59 26.15 43.03
C PRO A 400 -24.17 25.72 44.39
N ILE A 401 -24.13 24.41 44.67
CA ILE A 401 -24.83 23.79 45.81
C ILE A 401 -24.37 24.36 47.14
N GLU A 402 -23.13 24.84 47.26
CA GLU A 402 -22.58 25.46 48.46
C GLU A 402 -23.20 26.83 48.74
N LEU A 403 -23.41 27.66 47.72
CA LEU A 403 -24.07 28.97 47.84
C LEU A 403 -25.57 28.81 48.02
N LYS A 404 -26.17 27.80 47.38
CA LYS A 404 -27.52 27.36 47.67
C LYS A 404 -27.61 26.92 49.13
N ARG A 405 -26.75 26.03 49.60
CA ARG A 405 -26.67 25.61 51.02
C ARG A 405 -26.45 26.80 51.95
N LEU A 406 -25.68 27.81 51.57
CA LEU A 406 -25.43 29.01 52.38
C LEU A 406 -26.67 29.91 52.44
N THR A 407 -27.29 30.18 51.29
CA THR A 407 -28.55 30.93 51.17
C THR A 407 -29.68 30.21 51.89
N ASP A 408 -29.74 28.89 51.76
CA ASP A 408 -30.69 28.00 52.42
C ASP A 408 -30.37 27.87 53.91
N SER A 409 -29.13 28.08 54.36
CA SER A 409 -28.79 28.07 55.79
C SER A 409 -29.08 29.41 56.46
N PHE A 410 -28.76 30.53 55.81
CA PHE A 410 -29.18 31.88 56.25
C PHE A 410 -30.69 32.07 56.09
N GLY A 411 -31.27 31.48 55.05
CA GLY A 411 -32.70 31.30 54.82
C GLY A 411 -33.29 30.49 55.96
N ARG A 412 -32.82 29.27 56.23
CA ARG A 412 -33.23 28.47 57.41
C ARG A 412 -32.96 29.14 58.74
N MET A 413 -32.02 30.07 58.87
CA MET A 413 -31.78 30.82 60.12
C MET A 413 -32.78 31.98 60.26
N ARG A 414 -32.98 32.77 59.20
CA ARG A 414 -34.04 33.80 59.15
C ARG A 414 -35.40 33.16 59.29
N ASP A 415 -35.62 32.07 58.59
CA ASP A 415 -36.83 31.27 58.59
C ASP A 415 -36.95 30.50 59.89
N ALA A 416 -35.91 30.02 60.57
CA ALA A 416 -36.04 29.53 61.95
C ALA A 416 -36.29 30.65 62.96
N VAL A 417 -35.83 31.88 62.72
CA VAL A 417 -36.15 33.06 63.55
C VAL A 417 -37.60 33.51 63.28
N ARG A 418 -38.04 33.47 62.01
CA ARG A 418 -39.40 33.76 61.55
C ARG A 418 -40.35 32.60 61.84
N ASP A 419 -39.88 31.37 61.90
CA ASP A 419 -40.54 30.09 62.21
C ASP A 419 -40.38 29.74 63.67
N GLN A 420 -39.58 30.42 64.49
CA GLN A 420 -39.84 30.48 65.93
C GLN A 420 -41.00 31.45 66.17
N LEU A 421 -41.05 32.54 65.39
CA LEU A 421 -42.18 33.47 65.36
C LEU A 421 -43.43 32.85 64.70
N LEU A 422 -43.29 31.88 63.79
CA LEU A 422 -44.37 31.14 63.12
C LEU A 422 -44.55 29.68 63.63
N GLN A 423 -43.64 29.06 64.39
CA GLN A 423 -43.81 27.73 65.05
C GLN A 423 -44.93 27.81 66.07
N ILE A 424 -45.09 29.00 66.65
CA ILE A 424 -46.25 29.34 67.46
C ILE A 424 -47.55 29.25 66.61
N ASN A 425 -47.47 29.33 65.28
CA ASN A 425 -48.58 29.26 64.32
C ASN A 425 -48.57 28.02 63.37
N ALA A 426 -47.52 27.19 63.32
CA ALA A 426 -47.30 26.17 62.27
C ALA A 426 -47.02 24.74 62.78
N ASN A 427 -47.59 24.35 63.93
CA ASN A 427 -47.77 22.93 64.29
C ASN A 427 -48.60 22.14 63.26
N VAL A 428 -49.23 22.84 62.30
CA VAL A 428 -50.08 22.27 61.23
C VAL A 428 -49.26 21.74 60.05
N ALA A 429 -48.04 22.23 59.80
CA ALA A 429 -47.18 21.78 58.69
C ALA A 429 -46.35 20.51 59.01
N ALA A 430 -46.30 20.11 60.28
CA ALA A 430 -45.47 19.02 60.79
C ALA A 430 -45.86 17.60 60.29
N ILE A 431 -47.01 17.45 59.62
CA ILE A 431 -47.49 16.17 59.07
C ILE A 431 -46.88 15.88 57.69
N GLU A 432 -46.61 16.90 56.88
CA GLU A 432 -46.09 16.72 55.52
C GLU A 432 -44.58 16.42 55.48
N GLU A 433 -43.83 16.96 56.45
CA GLU A 433 -42.39 16.68 56.64
C GLU A 433 -42.12 15.22 57.03
N LYS A 434 -43.06 14.55 57.70
CA LYS A 434 -42.94 13.14 58.09
C LYS A 434 -43.03 12.17 56.90
N ASN A 435 -43.72 12.54 55.82
CA ASN A 435 -43.80 11.71 54.61
C ASN A 435 -42.54 11.82 53.74
N ALA A 436 -41.93 13.01 53.65
CA ALA A 436 -40.69 13.21 52.89
C ALA A 436 -39.48 12.48 53.52
N GLN A 437 -39.41 12.42 54.85
CA GLN A 437 -38.39 11.66 55.59
C GLN A 437 -38.50 10.14 55.37
N LEU A 438 -39.70 9.63 55.05
CA LEU A 438 -39.96 8.22 54.77
C LEU A 438 -39.46 7.83 53.37
N GLU A 439 -39.65 8.69 52.37
CA GLU A 439 -39.12 8.47 51.01
C GLU A 439 -37.58 8.54 50.95
N GLU A 440 -36.96 9.41 51.74
CA GLU A 440 -35.49 9.52 51.78
C GLU A 440 -34.85 8.32 52.50
N ALA A 441 -35.51 7.79 53.53
CA ALA A 441 -35.08 6.58 54.23
C ALA A 441 -35.16 5.32 53.36
N ASP A 442 -36.18 5.18 52.50
CA ASP A 442 -36.32 4.03 51.60
C ASP A 442 -35.26 4.07 50.46
N ARG A 443 -34.95 5.25 49.91
CA ARG A 443 -33.84 5.40 48.93
C ARG A 443 -32.46 5.10 49.50
N MET A 444 -32.21 5.46 50.77
CA MET A 444 -30.94 5.14 51.43
C MET A 444 -30.79 3.64 51.69
N LYS A 445 -31.89 2.95 52.01
CA LYS A 445 -31.95 1.50 52.21
C LYS A 445 -31.70 0.72 50.91
N ASP A 446 -32.17 1.22 49.75
CA ASP A 446 -31.90 0.66 48.42
C ASP A 446 -30.42 0.70 48.04
N THR A 447 -29.82 1.87 48.24
CA THR A 447 -28.42 2.13 47.88
C THR A 447 -27.46 1.36 48.81
N PHE A 448 -27.84 1.19 50.07
CA PHE A 448 -27.09 0.40 51.05
C PHE A 448 -27.04 -1.09 50.65
N LEU A 449 -28.18 -1.72 50.33
CA LEU A 449 -28.23 -3.16 50.03
C LEU A 449 -27.52 -3.54 48.73
N ALA A 450 -27.58 -2.69 47.69
CA ALA A 450 -26.88 -2.92 46.44
C ALA A 450 -25.35 -2.82 46.60
N ASN A 451 -24.87 -1.81 47.32
CA ASN A 451 -23.43 -1.60 47.56
C ASN A 451 -22.85 -2.66 48.50
N THR A 452 -23.52 -2.96 49.62
CA THR A 452 -23.06 -3.99 50.56
C THR A 452 -22.98 -5.36 49.91
N SER A 453 -23.87 -5.70 48.98
CA SER A 453 -23.80 -7.00 48.31
C SER A 453 -22.61 -7.15 47.37
N HIS A 454 -22.26 -6.09 46.65
CA HIS A 454 -21.05 -6.07 45.82
C HIS A 454 -19.77 -6.11 46.69
N GLU A 455 -19.80 -5.44 47.84
CA GLU A 455 -18.71 -5.44 48.80
C GLU A 455 -18.60 -6.73 49.62
N LEU A 456 -19.67 -7.52 49.77
CA LEU A 456 -19.63 -8.84 50.40
C LEU A 456 -19.21 -9.93 49.39
N ARG A 457 -19.66 -9.83 48.12
CA ARG A 457 -19.32 -10.80 47.06
C ARG A 457 -17.83 -10.81 46.72
N THR A 458 -17.20 -9.64 46.73
CA THR A 458 -15.77 -9.48 46.39
C THR A 458 -14.83 -10.24 47.35
N PRO A 459 -14.91 -10.07 48.69
CA PRO A 459 -14.09 -10.85 49.63
C PRO A 459 -14.50 -12.32 49.69
N LEU A 460 -15.78 -12.67 49.51
CA LEU A 460 -16.24 -14.06 49.45
C LEU A 460 -15.63 -14.83 48.27
N ASN A 461 -15.62 -14.23 47.07
CA ASN A 461 -14.97 -14.81 45.90
C ASN A 461 -13.45 -14.91 46.08
N GLY A 462 -12.83 -13.96 46.78
CA GLY A 462 -11.43 -14.05 47.19
C GLY A 462 -11.15 -15.24 48.11
N ILE A 463 -11.99 -15.46 49.14
CA ILE A 463 -11.85 -16.59 50.07
C ILE A 463 -12.04 -17.93 49.34
N VAL A 464 -13.02 -18.02 48.43
CA VAL A 464 -13.25 -19.22 47.61
C VAL A 464 -12.06 -19.47 46.69
N GLY A 465 -11.60 -18.46 45.95
CA GLY A 465 -10.47 -18.58 45.03
C GLY A 465 -9.15 -18.95 45.72
N ILE A 466 -8.85 -18.34 46.87
CA ILE A 466 -7.65 -18.67 47.65
C ILE A 466 -7.75 -20.09 48.21
N SER A 467 -8.91 -20.49 48.74
CA SER A 467 -9.10 -21.83 49.32
C SER A 467 -9.04 -22.94 48.25
N GLU A 468 -9.58 -22.68 47.05
CA GLU A 468 -9.48 -23.59 45.90
C GLU A 468 -8.05 -23.70 45.37
N THR A 469 -7.35 -22.57 45.24
CA THR A 469 -5.94 -22.51 44.80
C THR A 469 -5.02 -23.26 45.77
N LEU A 470 -5.24 -23.10 47.08
CA LEU A 470 -4.52 -23.85 48.11
C LEU A 470 -4.84 -25.35 48.03
N THR A 471 -6.12 -25.71 47.85
CA THR A 471 -6.55 -27.11 47.71
C THR A 471 -5.97 -27.79 46.46
N ALA A 472 -5.78 -27.01 45.38
CA ALA A 472 -5.17 -27.44 44.11
C ALA A 472 -3.64 -27.52 44.13
N GLY A 473 -2.99 -27.30 45.28
CA GLY A 473 -1.56 -27.56 45.48
C GLY A 473 -0.63 -26.37 45.26
N ALA A 474 -1.15 -25.15 45.10
CA ALA A 474 -0.33 -23.94 44.83
C ALA A 474 0.65 -23.55 45.96
N ALA A 475 0.53 -24.14 47.16
CA ALA A 475 1.40 -23.90 48.32
C ALA A 475 2.12 -25.17 48.84
N GLY A 476 2.19 -26.24 48.02
CA GLY A 476 2.80 -27.53 48.37
C GLY A 476 1.80 -28.60 48.82
N ASP A 477 2.30 -29.77 49.21
CA ASP A 477 1.47 -30.91 49.62
C ASP A 477 0.72 -30.64 50.93
N LEU A 478 -0.61 -30.63 50.86
CA LEU A 478 -1.48 -30.47 52.02
C LEU A 478 -1.75 -31.81 52.71
N SER A 479 -1.70 -31.83 54.04
CA SER A 479 -2.18 -32.99 54.81
C SER A 479 -3.70 -33.16 54.65
N GLU A 480 -4.21 -34.39 54.78
CA GLU A 480 -5.66 -34.66 54.64
C GLU A 480 -6.53 -33.82 55.60
N ARG A 481 -6.01 -33.52 56.79
CA ARG A 481 -6.70 -32.69 57.78
C ARG A 481 -6.79 -31.22 57.33
N GLN A 482 -5.75 -30.70 56.68
CA GLN A 482 -5.73 -29.35 56.11
C GLN A 482 -6.62 -29.25 54.86
N ARG A 483 -6.61 -30.28 54.00
CA ARG A 483 -7.51 -30.38 52.84
C ARG A 483 -8.98 -30.38 53.27
N SER A 484 -9.32 -31.16 54.31
CA SER A 484 -10.68 -31.19 54.87
C SER A 484 -11.11 -29.83 55.47
N GLN A 485 -10.19 -29.12 56.12
CA GLN A 485 -10.45 -27.78 56.66
C GLN A 485 -10.66 -26.74 55.55
N LEU A 486 -9.86 -26.78 54.48
CA LEU A 486 -10.03 -25.90 53.33
C LEU A 486 -11.33 -26.18 52.58
N GLN A 487 -11.71 -27.44 52.40
CA GLN A 487 -13.01 -27.82 51.84
C GLN A 487 -14.18 -27.28 52.69
N LEU A 488 -14.05 -27.29 54.03
CA LEU A 488 -15.05 -26.73 54.92
C LEU A 488 -15.14 -25.19 54.82
N ILE A 489 -14.01 -24.50 54.65
CA ILE A 489 -13.96 -23.06 54.41
C ILE A 489 -14.62 -22.71 53.07
N THR A 490 -14.25 -23.41 51.99
CA THR A 490 -14.85 -23.24 50.66
C THR A 490 -16.35 -23.49 50.68
N PHE A 491 -16.79 -24.55 51.36
CA PHE A 491 -18.21 -24.86 51.54
C PHE A 491 -18.96 -23.75 52.28
N SER A 492 -18.38 -23.22 53.37
CA SER A 492 -18.97 -22.15 54.17
C SER A 492 -19.04 -20.83 53.39
N ALA A 493 -18.00 -20.50 52.62
CA ALA A 493 -17.96 -19.31 51.78
C ALA A 493 -18.96 -19.37 50.61
N ARG A 494 -19.07 -20.52 49.91
CA ARG A 494 -20.09 -20.74 48.87
C ARG A 494 -21.52 -20.70 49.42
N LYS A 495 -21.73 -21.15 50.66
CA LYS A 495 -23.03 -21.06 51.34
C LYS A 495 -23.40 -19.61 51.68
N LEU A 496 -22.44 -18.81 52.15
CA LEU A 496 -22.64 -17.38 52.41
C LEU A 496 -22.93 -16.59 51.13
N SER A 497 -22.23 -16.88 50.03
CA SER A 497 -22.49 -16.22 48.74
C SER A 497 -23.94 -16.44 48.29
N ARG A 498 -24.41 -17.70 48.31
CA ARG A 498 -25.81 -18.01 47.96
C ARG A 498 -26.81 -17.28 48.85
N LEU A 499 -26.54 -17.14 50.14
CA LEU A 499 -27.42 -16.44 51.08
C LEU A 499 -27.50 -14.94 50.79
N VAL A 500 -26.39 -14.32 50.38
CA VAL A 500 -26.35 -12.92 49.94
C VAL A 500 -27.14 -12.75 48.65
N ASP A 501 -26.99 -13.67 47.70
CA ASP A 501 -27.74 -13.64 46.43
C ASP A 501 -29.25 -13.84 46.66
N ASP A 502 -29.64 -14.78 47.52
CA ASP A 502 -31.04 -15.02 47.93
C ASP A 502 -31.69 -13.78 48.59
N LEU A 503 -30.93 -13.07 49.43
CA LEU A 503 -31.40 -11.85 50.10
C LEU A 503 -31.61 -10.70 49.10
N LEU A 504 -30.72 -10.58 48.10
CA LEU A 504 -30.85 -9.62 47.02
C LEU A 504 -32.05 -9.92 46.12
N ASP A 505 -32.27 -11.19 45.79
CA ASP A 505 -33.42 -11.60 44.98
C ASP A 505 -34.73 -11.24 45.69
N LEU A 506 -34.85 -11.52 47.00
CA LEU A 506 -36.02 -11.13 47.79
C LEU A 506 -36.25 -9.61 47.81
N TYR A 507 -35.18 -8.81 47.80
CA TYR A 507 -35.29 -7.36 47.74
C TYR A 507 -35.78 -6.86 46.37
N ARG A 508 -35.17 -7.35 45.28
CA ARG A 508 -35.54 -6.98 43.90
C ARG A 508 -37.00 -7.35 43.59
N ILE A 509 -37.46 -8.48 44.11
CA ILE A 509 -38.86 -8.92 44.05
C ILE A 509 -39.78 -7.92 44.75
N ARG A 510 -39.49 -7.53 46.00
CA ARG A 510 -40.33 -6.60 46.78
C ARG A 510 -40.44 -5.20 46.17
N GLN A 511 -39.49 -4.81 45.33
CA GLN A 511 -39.49 -3.51 44.65
C GLN A 511 -40.09 -3.55 43.25
N GLY A 512 -40.54 -4.71 42.77
CA GLY A 512 -41.02 -4.88 41.40
C GLY A 512 -39.94 -4.66 40.33
N GLN A 513 -38.66 -4.73 40.70
CA GLN A 513 -37.52 -4.49 39.80
C GLN A 513 -36.99 -5.77 39.14
N MET A 514 -37.55 -6.93 39.47
CA MET A 514 -37.20 -8.19 38.84
C MET A 514 -37.82 -8.25 37.44
N ARG A 515 -36.96 -8.27 36.42
CA ARG A 515 -37.36 -8.54 35.02
C ARG A 515 -37.44 -10.05 34.83
N LEU A 516 -38.55 -10.52 34.28
CA LEU A 516 -38.77 -11.92 33.94
C LEU A 516 -38.64 -12.10 32.43
N ASP A 517 -38.00 -13.18 32.02
CA ASP A 517 -37.85 -13.54 30.62
C ASP A 517 -38.76 -14.72 30.29
N MET A 518 -40.02 -14.41 29.95
CA MET A 518 -41.10 -15.38 29.86
C MET A 518 -41.06 -16.17 28.55
N HIS A 519 -40.93 -17.50 28.64
CA HIS A 519 -40.89 -18.40 27.49
C HIS A 519 -41.88 -19.57 27.67
N PRO A 520 -42.30 -20.24 26.59
CA PRO A 520 -42.94 -21.56 26.68
C PRO A 520 -41.92 -22.61 27.14
N VAL A 521 -42.06 -23.12 28.37
CA VAL A 521 -41.12 -24.06 28.99
C VAL A 521 -41.74 -25.45 29.15
N ASP A 522 -40.98 -26.48 28.80
CA ASP A 522 -41.34 -27.87 29.07
C ASP A 522 -40.99 -28.25 30.52
N VAL A 523 -42.04 -28.51 31.31
CA VAL A 523 -41.93 -28.89 32.72
C VAL A 523 -41.11 -30.17 32.91
N ALA A 524 -41.24 -31.15 32.01
CA ALA A 524 -40.51 -32.41 32.12
C ALA A 524 -38.99 -32.20 31.99
N THR A 525 -38.59 -31.30 31.09
CA THR A 525 -37.18 -30.91 30.89
C THR A 525 -36.65 -30.15 32.10
N SER A 526 -37.39 -29.17 32.64
CA SER A 526 -36.97 -28.43 33.84
C SER A 526 -36.83 -29.33 35.08
N VAL A 527 -37.77 -30.26 35.30
CA VAL A 527 -37.68 -31.22 36.40
C VAL A 527 -36.45 -32.13 36.21
N ARG A 528 -36.18 -32.59 34.99
CA ARG A 528 -34.98 -33.41 34.70
C ARG A 528 -33.68 -32.66 35.02
N ASN A 529 -33.57 -31.40 34.61
CA ASN A 529 -32.40 -30.57 34.89
C ASN A 529 -32.17 -30.40 36.40
N VAL A 530 -33.24 -30.11 37.15
CA VAL A 530 -33.18 -29.96 38.61
C VAL A 530 -32.79 -31.25 39.31
N LEU A 531 -33.27 -32.41 38.83
CA LEU A 531 -32.91 -33.70 39.38
C LEU A 531 -31.44 -34.06 39.10
N LEU A 532 -30.92 -33.73 37.92
CA LEU A 532 -29.51 -33.91 37.59
C LEU A 532 -28.61 -33.07 38.51
N LEU A 533 -29.01 -31.83 38.80
CA LEU A 533 -28.32 -30.96 39.75
C LEU A 533 -28.42 -31.45 41.20
N SER A 534 -29.48 -32.19 41.54
CA SER A 534 -29.75 -32.70 42.89
C SER A 534 -29.23 -34.12 43.14
N GLU A 535 -28.76 -34.83 42.11
CA GLU A 535 -28.20 -36.20 42.19
C GLU A 535 -27.14 -36.38 43.30
N PRO A 536 -26.20 -35.44 43.52
CA PRO A 536 -25.21 -35.59 44.58
C PRO A 536 -25.80 -35.57 45.99
N LEU A 537 -26.96 -34.92 46.18
CA LEU A 537 -27.66 -34.87 47.48
C LEU A 537 -28.39 -36.18 47.78
N LEU A 538 -28.66 -37.00 46.77
CA LEU A 538 -29.29 -38.31 46.90
C LEU A 538 -28.27 -39.42 47.19
N ARG A 539 -26.96 -39.18 47.02
CA ARG A 539 -25.90 -40.15 47.30
C ARG A 539 -25.68 -40.29 48.81
N GLY A 540 -26.46 -41.16 49.44
CA GLY A 540 -26.27 -41.57 50.84
C GLY A 540 -27.56 -41.77 51.65
N GLU A 541 -28.72 -41.33 51.14
CA GLU A 541 -30.00 -41.44 51.86
C GLU A 541 -30.97 -42.42 51.15
N PRO A 542 -31.72 -43.27 51.87
CA PRO A 542 -32.62 -44.28 51.31
C PRO A 542 -33.95 -43.66 50.83
N VAL A 543 -33.88 -42.73 49.88
CA VAL A 543 -35.02 -42.01 49.31
C VAL A 543 -35.29 -42.49 47.89
N THR A 544 -36.51 -42.92 47.62
CA THR A 544 -36.97 -43.32 46.27
C THR A 544 -37.60 -42.13 45.58
N LEU A 545 -37.14 -41.80 44.37
CA LEU A 545 -37.68 -40.71 43.58
C LEU A 545 -38.61 -41.25 42.50
N GLU A 546 -39.89 -40.87 42.54
CA GLU A 546 -40.90 -41.21 41.53
C GLU A 546 -41.26 -39.94 40.74
N VAL A 547 -41.02 -39.94 39.43
CA VAL A 547 -41.40 -38.83 38.55
C VAL A 547 -42.48 -39.31 37.59
N ASP A 548 -43.69 -38.77 37.73
CA ASP A 548 -44.85 -39.12 36.94
C ASP A 548 -45.43 -37.85 36.28
N ILE A 549 -44.87 -37.52 35.12
CA ILE A 549 -45.26 -36.37 34.30
C ILE A 549 -45.74 -36.91 32.95
N ALA A 550 -47.00 -36.65 32.61
CA ALA A 550 -47.59 -37.14 31.37
C ALA A 550 -46.97 -36.42 30.16
N ASN A 551 -46.66 -37.15 29.08
CA ASN A 551 -46.01 -36.61 27.87
C ASN A 551 -46.88 -35.58 27.11
N ASP A 552 -48.18 -35.50 27.41
CA ASP A 552 -49.13 -34.55 26.86
C ASP A 552 -49.33 -33.29 27.72
N THR A 553 -48.57 -33.15 28.81
CA THR A 553 -48.59 -31.92 29.64
C THR A 553 -48.26 -30.69 28.77
N PRO A 554 -49.10 -29.65 28.76
CA PRO A 554 -48.84 -28.41 28.02
C PRO A 554 -47.58 -27.71 28.52
N LEU A 555 -46.91 -26.95 27.64
CA LEU A 555 -45.83 -26.05 28.05
C LEU A 555 -46.38 -24.98 28.99
N VAL A 556 -45.57 -24.50 29.92
CA VAL A 556 -45.93 -23.41 30.85
C VAL A 556 -45.27 -22.11 30.42
N MET A 557 -45.98 -20.99 30.53
CA MET A 557 -45.35 -19.68 30.34
C MET A 557 -44.60 -19.30 31.61
N ALA A 558 -43.28 -19.41 31.57
CA ALA A 558 -42.42 -19.10 32.71
C ALA A 558 -41.03 -18.65 32.26
N ASP A 559 -40.30 -18.00 33.16
CA ASP A 559 -38.85 -17.84 33.02
C ASP A 559 -38.17 -19.18 33.37
N PRO A 560 -37.42 -19.82 32.44
CA PRO A 560 -36.84 -21.15 32.66
C PRO A 560 -35.94 -21.20 33.91
N VAL A 561 -35.12 -20.17 34.12
CA VAL A 561 -34.16 -20.12 35.22
C VAL A 561 -34.89 -19.97 36.56
N ARG A 562 -35.95 -19.14 36.59
CA ARG A 562 -36.75 -18.93 37.81
C ARG A 562 -37.64 -20.12 38.14
N LEU A 563 -38.19 -20.79 37.13
CA LEU A 563 -38.93 -22.04 37.31
C LEU A 563 -38.03 -23.13 37.91
N GLU A 564 -36.84 -23.33 37.35
CA GLU A 564 -35.85 -24.27 37.91
C GLU A 564 -35.44 -23.89 39.33
N GLN A 565 -35.34 -22.60 39.67
CA GLN A 565 -35.06 -22.14 41.03
C GLN A 565 -36.18 -22.48 42.03
N ILE A 566 -37.46 -22.33 41.63
CA ILE A 566 -38.60 -22.76 42.45
C ILE A 566 -38.54 -24.27 42.67
N LEU A 567 -38.40 -25.04 41.60
CA LEU A 567 -38.36 -26.50 41.64
C LEU A 567 -37.18 -27.02 42.47
N HIS A 568 -35.98 -26.46 42.30
CA HIS A 568 -34.80 -26.82 43.09
C HIS A 568 -35.01 -26.56 44.60
N ASN A 569 -35.69 -25.47 44.97
CA ASN A 569 -36.01 -25.18 46.37
C ASN A 569 -37.02 -26.18 46.96
N LEU A 570 -38.02 -26.58 46.18
CA LEU A 570 -39.04 -27.53 46.63
C LEU A 570 -38.50 -28.96 46.70
N VAL A 571 -37.82 -29.43 45.64
CA VAL A 571 -37.17 -30.75 45.59
C VAL A 571 -36.06 -30.86 46.63
N GLY A 572 -35.26 -29.80 46.79
CA GLY A 572 -34.21 -29.76 47.82
C GLY A 572 -34.77 -29.85 49.25
N ASN A 573 -35.93 -29.26 49.52
CA ASN A 573 -36.62 -29.44 50.81
C ASN A 573 -37.17 -30.86 50.96
N ALA A 574 -37.81 -31.42 49.93
CA ALA A 574 -38.34 -32.78 49.97
C ALA A 574 -37.23 -33.80 50.28
N ILE A 575 -36.06 -33.68 49.64
CA ILE A 575 -34.89 -34.54 49.90
C ILE A 575 -34.41 -34.35 51.34
N LYS A 576 -34.26 -33.11 51.78
CA LYS A 576 -33.70 -32.77 53.09
C LYS A 576 -34.56 -33.26 54.27
N TYR A 577 -35.87 -33.24 54.14
CA TYR A 577 -36.81 -33.53 55.23
C TYR A 577 -37.40 -34.95 55.18
N THR A 578 -36.88 -35.79 54.27
CA THR A 578 -37.26 -37.20 54.11
C THR A 578 -36.06 -38.10 54.40
N GLU A 579 -35.92 -38.56 55.65
CA GLU A 579 -34.78 -39.42 56.04
C GLU A 579 -34.79 -40.80 55.35
N ALA A 580 -35.97 -41.37 55.16
CA ALA A 580 -36.21 -42.62 54.43
C ALA A 580 -37.65 -42.62 53.91
N GLY A 581 -37.87 -42.73 52.60
CA GLY A 581 -39.21 -42.53 52.05
C GLY A 581 -39.26 -42.36 50.55
N THR A 582 -40.41 -41.88 50.06
CA THR A 582 -40.64 -41.64 48.63
C THR A 582 -40.91 -40.16 48.39
N ILE A 583 -40.26 -39.59 47.38
CA ILE A 583 -40.56 -38.26 46.87
C ILE A 583 -41.19 -38.44 45.50
N ARG A 584 -42.43 -37.99 45.35
CA ARG A 584 -43.21 -38.09 44.11
C ARG A 584 -43.38 -36.72 43.48
N ILE A 585 -42.92 -36.56 42.24
CA ILE A 585 -43.10 -35.35 41.43
C ILE A 585 -44.12 -35.66 40.34
N THR A 586 -45.22 -34.91 40.34
CA THR A 586 -46.32 -35.06 39.37
C THR A 586 -46.61 -33.74 38.69
N ALA A 587 -47.06 -33.80 37.43
CA ALA A 587 -47.61 -32.64 36.74
C ALA A 587 -48.96 -33.01 36.11
N SER A 588 -49.96 -32.17 36.29
CA SER A 588 -51.30 -32.34 35.74
C SER A 588 -51.86 -31.01 35.24
N THR A 589 -52.83 -31.03 34.33
CA THR A 589 -53.46 -29.81 33.80
C THR A 589 -54.87 -29.67 34.33
N LEU A 590 -55.18 -28.51 34.90
CA LEU A 590 -56.50 -28.17 35.44
C LEU A 590 -56.85 -26.74 35.03
N ASN A 591 -58.01 -26.54 34.37
CA ASN A 591 -58.54 -25.20 34.01
C ASN A 591 -57.52 -24.26 33.34
N GLU A 592 -56.83 -24.72 32.29
CA GLU A 592 -55.81 -23.95 31.54
C GLU A 592 -54.54 -23.60 32.36
N GLN A 593 -54.38 -24.19 33.54
CA GLN A 593 -53.18 -24.12 34.35
C GLN A 593 -52.51 -25.49 34.48
N VAL A 594 -51.18 -25.51 34.49
CA VAL A 594 -50.38 -26.68 34.80
C VAL A 594 -50.03 -26.66 36.28
N GLN A 595 -50.42 -27.71 36.98
CA GLN A 595 -50.16 -27.93 38.39
C GLN A 595 -49.03 -28.93 38.55
N ILE A 596 -47.92 -28.47 39.14
CA ILE A 596 -46.74 -29.27 39.48
C ILE A 596 -46.78 -29.54 40.98
N SER A 597 -46.89 -30.80 41.37
CA SER A 597 -46.98 -31.22 42.78
C SER A 597 -45.78 -32.08 43.16
N ILE A 598 -45.11 -31.70 44.24
CA ILE A 598 -43.96 -32.40 44.82
C ILE A 598 -44.40 -32.88 46.21
N ALA A 599 -44.62 -34.18 46.32
CA ALA A 599 -45.04 -34.85 47.54
C ALA A 599 -43.87 -35.61 48.16
N ASP A 600 -43.67 -35.46 49.47
CA ASP A 600 -42.70 -36.19 50.25
C ASP A 600 -43.38 -36.96 51.39
N THR A 601 -42.84 -38.12 51.76
CA THR A 601 -43.27 -38.90 52.93
C THR A 601 -42.42 -38.59 54.17
N GLY A 602 -41.94 -37.35 54.29
CA GLY A 602 -41.04 -36.90 55.34
C GLY A 602 -41.77 -36.61 56.66
N MET A 603 -41.11 -35.84 57.53
CA MET A 603 -41.62 -35.55 58.88
C MET A 603 -42.93 -34.73 58.93
N GLY A 604 -43.33 -34.12 57.83
CA GLY A 604 -44.49 -33.22 57.75
C GLY A 604 -44.33 -31.93 58.58
N ILE A 605 -45.30 -31.01 58.44
CA ILE A 605 -45.30 -29.67 59.01
C ILE A 605 -46.53 -29.52 59.93
N SER A 606 -46.34 -28.93 61.11
CA SER A 606 -47.45 -28.67 62.04
C SER A 606 -48.40 -27.58 61.51
N GLU A 607 -49.69 -27.64 61.85
CA GLU A 607 -50.69 -26.64 61.44
C GLU A 607 -50.33 -25.20 61.89
N ALA A 608 -49.66 -25.07 63.05
CA ALA A 608 -49.18 -23.79 63.56
C ALA A 608 -48.01 -23.21 62.75
N ASP A 609 -47.20 -24.07 62.13
CA ASP A 609 -46.03 -23.68 61.35
C ASP A 609 -46.34 -23.51 59.85
N LEU A 610 -47.39 -24.16 59.36
CA LEU A 610 -47.84 -24.11 57.97
C LEU A 610 -48.20 -22.67 57.52
N GLY A 611 -48.81 -21.87 58.40
CA GLY A 611 -49.12 -20.45 58.12
C GLY A 611 -47.92 -19.48 58.18
N ARG A 612 -46.77 -19.91 58.72
CA ARG A 612 -45.57 -19.07 58.92
C ARG A 612 -44.35 -19.52 58.13
N MET A 613 -44.35 -20.72 57.55
CA MET A 613 -43.21 -21.31 56.81
C MET A 613 -42.75 -20.48 55.60
N PHE A 614 -43.64 -19.66 55.03
CA PHE A 614 -43.32 -18.76 53.93
C PHE A 614 -42.96 -17.33 54.37
N LYS A 615 -42.79 -17.08 55.67
CA LYS A 615 -42.26 -15.81 56.18
C LYS A 615 -40.72 -15.84 56.11
N PRO A 616 -40.06 -14.73 55.73
CA PRO A 616 -38.60 -14.70 55.64
C PRO A 616 -37.93 -15.07 56.97
N LEU A 617 -36.89 -15.90 56.92
CA LEU A 617 -36.03 -16.27 58.05
C LEU A 617 -36.74 -17.06 59.17
N VAL A 618 -37.97 -17.52 58.96
CA VAL A 618 -38.68 -18.37 59.92
C VAL A 618 -38.29 -19.82 59.69
N GLN A 619 -37.81 -20.48 60.74
CA GLN A 619 -37.60 -21.93 60.78
C GLN A 619 -38.57 -22.53 61.80
N ALA A 620 -39.02 -23.77 61.60
CA ALA A 620 -39.90 -24.42 62.56
C ALA A 620 -39.14 -24.62 63.89
N ASP A 621 -39.66 -24.05 64.97
CA ASP A 621 -39.09 -24.18 66.31
C ASP A 621 -39.49 -25.54 66.91
N GLY A 622 -38.51 -26.44 67.04
CA GLY A 622 -38.56 -27.56 67.98
C GLY A 622 -38.61 -28.96 67.38
N VAL A 623 -37.44 -29.56 67.11
CA VAL A 623 -37.02 -30.89 67.58
C VAL A 623 -35.48 -30.89 67.62
N ASP A 624 -34.89 -31.00 68.82
CA ASP A 624 -33.45 -30.87 69.10
C ASP A 624 -32.57 -32.06 68.64
N THR A 625 -32.99 -32.83 67.63
CA THR A 625 -32.32 -34.08 67.23
C THR A 625 -32.11 -34.29 65.73
N VAL A 626 -31.80 -33.25 64.94
CA VAL A 626 -31.05 -33.45 63.67
C VAL A 626 -30.01 -32.34 63.50
N ARG A 627 -28.81 -32.57 64.06
CA ARG A 627 -27.66 -31.65 64.00
C ARG A 627 -26.92 -31.63 62.64
N LYS A 628 -27.60 -31.92 61.53
CA LYS A 628 -27.02 -31.85 60.19
C LYS A 628 -27.96 -31.11 59.24
N THR A 629 -27.43 -30.07 58.58
CA THR A 629 -28.03 -29.25 57.50
C THR A 629 -28.98 -28.10 57.89
N GLY A 630 -28.39 -26.97 58.32
CA GLY A 630 -29.10 -25.68 58.41
C GLY A 630 -29.43 -25.08 57.05
N GLY A 631 -30.73 -24.92 56.75
CA GLY A 631 -31.23 -24.11 55.64
C GLY A 631 -31.26 -22.63 56.00
N THR A 632 -31.41 -21.73 55.03
CA THR A 632 -31.37 -20.27 55.25
C THR A 632 -32.71 -19.67 55.71
N GLY A 633 -33.81 -20.43 55.62
CA GLY A 633 -35.16 -19.93 55.89
C GLY A 633 -35.69 -18.96 54.83
N LEU A 634 -34.99 -18.78 53.71
CA LEU A 634 -35.37 -17.87 52.62
C LEU A 634 -35.96 -18.61 51.40
N GLY A 635 -35.55 -19.85 51.14
CA GLY A 635 -35.90 -20.59 49.92
C GLY A 635 -37.40 -20.72 49.64
N LEU A 636 -38.21 -21.08 50.64
CA LEU A 636 -39.68 -21.18 50.49
C LEU A 636 -40.33 -19.80 50.29
N THR A 637 -39.79 -18.76 50.95
CA THR A 637 -40.28 -17.39 50.80
C THR A 637 -40.02 -16.86 49.38
N ILE A 638 -38.84 -17.16 48.83
CA ILE A 638 -38.47 -16.80 47.45
C ILE A 638 -39.31 -17.60 46.46
N ALA A 639 -39.46 -18.91 46.66
CA ALA A 639 -40.27 -19.77 45.80
C ALA A 639 -41.73 -19.27 45.68
N ARG A 640 -42.35 -18.88 46.81
CA ARG A 640 -43.71 -18.33 46.81
C ARG A 640 -43.80 -17.00 46.06
N HIS A 641 -42.84 -16.10 46.29
CA HIS A 641 -42.84 -14.81 45.62
C HIS A 641 -42.57 -14.94 44.11
N LEU A 642 -41.66 -15.82 43.69
CA LEU A 642 -41.40 -16.09 42.28
C LEU A 642 -42.63 -16.71 41.60
N ALA A 643 -43.32 -17.65 42.25
CA ALA A 643 -44.57 -18.20 41.75
C ALA A 643 -45.62 -17.09 41.51
N THR A 644 -45.78 -16.17 42.47
CA THR A 644 -46.72 -15.04 42.31
C THR A 644 -46.34 -14.09 41.17
N ILE A 645 -45.05 -13.77 40.99
CA ILE A 645 -44.62 -12.87 39.90
C ILE A 645 -44.71 -13.57 38.53
N LEU A 646 -44.53 -14.88 38.46
CA LEU A 646 -44.79 -15.68 37.25
C LEU A 646 -46.30 -15.82 36.92
N GLY A 647 -47.18 -15.17 37.69
CA GLY A 647 -48.63 -15.22 37.49
C GLY A 647 -49.27 -16.52 37.97
N GLY A 648 -48.60 -17.24 38.87
CA GLY A 648 -49.03 -18.50 39.45
C GLY A 648 -49.20 -18.47 40.96
N GLU A 649 -49.52 -19.63 41.54
CA GLU A 649 -49.72 -19.80 42.98
C GLU A 649 -48.89 -20.98 43.52
N LEU A 650 -48.29 -20.83 44.70
CA LEU A 650 -47.61 -21.89 45.43
C LEU A 650 -48.32 -22.14 46.76
N SER A 651 -48.88 -23.33 46.90
CA SER A 651 -49.57 -23.80 48.10
C SER A 651 -48.85 -25.02 48.71
N ALA A 652 -49.15 -25.31 49.97
CA ALA A 652 -48.62 -26.48 50.67
C ALA A 652 -49.70 -27.08 51.55
N ASP A 653 -49.81 -28.41 51.54
CA ASP A 653 -50.64 -29.21 52.42
C ASP A 653 -49.74 -30.21 53.14
N SER A 654 -49.85 -30.30 54.47
CA SER A 654 -48.98 -31.19 55.24
C SER A 654 -49.62 -31.58 56.57
N THR A 655 -49.36 -32.82 56.97
CA THR A 655 -49.76 -33.41 58.24
C THR A 655 -48.51 -33.92 58.96
N LEU A 656 -48.33 -33.53 60.22
CA LEU A 656 -47.14 -33.90 61.00
C LEU A 656 -47.04 -35.43 61.10
N GLY A 657 -45.95 -36.00 60.60
CA GLY A 657 -45.66 -37.44 60.59
C GLY A 657 -46.11 -38.22 59.35
N GLU A 658 -46.88 -37.63 58.43
CA GLU A 658 -47.33 -38.32 57.20
C GLU A 658 -46.67 -37.76 55.92
N GLY A 659 -46.09 -36.57 55.98
CA GLY A 659 -45.36 -35.94 54.87
C GLY A 659 -45.89 -34.58 54.47
N SER A 660 -45.36 -34.02 53.37
CA SER A 660 -45.77 -32.71 52.84
C SER A 660 -46.01 -32.76 51.34
N VAL A 661 -46.97 -31.98 50.85
CA VAL A 661 -47.25 -31.81 49.43
C VAL A 661 -47.17 -30.33 49.10
N PHE A 662 -46.23 -29.96 48.23
CA PHE A 662 -46.11 -28.62 47.68
C PHE A 662 -46.66 -28.57 46.27
N THR A 663 -47.53 -27.61 46.00
CA THR A 663 -48.25 -27.50 44.74
C THR A 663 -48.01 -26.14 44.11
N LEU A 664 -47.37 -26.13 42.95
CA LEU A 664 -47.12 -24.96 42.11
C LEU A 664 -48.08 -24.96 40.93
N GLN A 665 -48.84 -23.87 40.77
CA GLN A 665 -49.77 -23.67 39.66
C GLN A 665 -49.25 -22.56 38.75
N LEU A 666 -49.12 -22.85 37.45
CA LEU A 666 -48.67 -21.89 36.42
C LEU A 666 -49.61 -21.94 35.22
N ASN A 667 -49.70 -20.84 34.47
CA ASN A 667 -50.56 -20.79 33.27
C ASN A 667 -49.95 -21.61 32.11
N ALA A 668 -50.78 -22.37 31.41
CA ALA A 668 -50.37 -23.08 30.20
C ALA A 668 -50.12 -22.09 29.05
N ALA A 669 -49.14 -22.39 28.19
CA ALA A 669 -48.84 -21.61 27.00
C ALA A 669 -49.95 -21.78 25.94
N THR A 670 -50.42 -20.68 25.38
CA THR A 670 -51.48 -20.64 24.37
C THR A 670 -50.90 -20.76 22.95
N ALA A 671 -51.71 -21.21 21.99
CA ALA A 671 -51.29 -21.37 20.59
C ALA A 671 -50.73 -20.08 19.92
N LYS A 672 -51.12 -18.89 20.40
CA LYS A 672 -50.57 -17.60 19.93
C LYS A 672 -49.16 -17.31 20.42
N ASP A 673 -48.73 -17.90 21.53
CA ASP A 673 -47.41 -17.66 22.14
C ASP A 673 -46.30 -18.41 21.38
N PHE A 674 -46.68 -19.40 20.55
CA PHE A 674 -45.77 -20.13 19.67
C PHE A 674 -45.47 -19.42 18.34
N GLU A 675 -46.27 -18.42 17.93
CA GLU A 675 -46.11 -17.74 16.63
C GLU A 675 -45.19 -16.50 16.69
N GLN A 676 -44.90 -15.94 17.87
CA GLN A 676 -44.11 -14.72 18.02
C GLN A 676 -42.60 -14.92 18.18
N GLU A 677 -42.11 -16.13 18.42
CA GLU A 677 -40.69 -16.46 18.45
C GLU A 677 -40.42 -17.68 17.56
N GLY A 678 -39.77 -17.45 16.41
CA GLY A 678 -39.48 -18.47 15.40
C GLY A 678 -38.50 -19.54 15.85
N ALA A 679 -38.96 -20.48 16.69
CA ALA A 679 -38.24 -21.70 17.03
C ALA A 679 -38.65 -22.85 16.07
N PRO A 680 -37.69 -23.67 15.59
CA PRO A 680 -38.01 -24.80 14.73
C PRO A 680 -38.83 -25.84 15.49
N ALA A 681 -39.84 -26.40 14.82
CA ALA A 681 -40.59 -27.55 15.29
C ALA A 681 -39.64 -28.72 15.59
N ILE A 682 -39.35 -28.98 16.87
CA ILE A 682 -38.81 -30.27 17.29
C ILE A 682 -40.00 -31.20 17.45
N SER A 683 -40.15 -32.06 16.44
CA SER A 683 -41.05 -33.21 16.44
C SER A 683 -40.93 -34.01 17.73
N ARG A 684 -42.07 -34.29 18.35
CA ARG A 684 -42.25 -35.41 19.26
C ARG A 684 -41.91 -36.70 18.53
N GLN A 685 -40.71 -37.24 18.75
CA GLN A 685 -40.42 -38.66 18.58
C GLN A 685 -39.69 -39.15 19.83
N SER A 686 -40.45 -39.81 20.68
CA SER A 686 -39.96 -40.78 21.64
C SER A 686 -39.46 -41.99 20.86
N GLU A 687 -38.20 -42.39 21.06
CA GLU A 687 -37.77 -43.79 21.12
C GLU A 687 -36.26 -43.87 21.38
N GLY A 688 -35.89 -44.59 22.45
CA GLY A 688 -34.62 -45.32 22.59
C GLY A 688 -33.32 -44.52 22.63
N TYR A 689 -32.84 -44.21 23.85
CA TYR A 689 -31.40 -44.24 24.13
C TYR A 689 -31.17 -44.89 25.50
N GLN A 690 -31.31 -46.22 25.54
CA GLN A 690 -30.53 -47.06 26.43
C GLN A 690 -29.21 -47.39 25.74
N GLU A 691 -28.13 -47.43 26.52
CA GLU A 691 -26.82 -48.04 26.21
C GLU A 691 -26.01 -47.31 25.10
N THR A 692 -24.73 -46.97 25.24
CA THR A 692 -23.61 -47.50 26.01
C THR A 692 -22.54 -46.40 26.20
N LEU A 693 -22.28 -45.98 27.44
CA LEU A 693 -20.97 -45.44 27.83
C LEU A 693 -20.09 -46.65 28.14
N ASN A 694 -19.49 -47.23 27.11
CA ASN A 694 -18.25 -48.02 27.17
C ASN A 694 -17.92 -48.57 25.77
N SER A 695 -17.02 -47.88 25.08
CA SER A 695 -15.98 -48.54 24.30
C SER A 695 -14.86 -47.54 24.07
N SER A 696 -13.78 -47.75 24.79
CA SER A 696 -12.42 -47.49 24.35
C SER A 696 -12.28 -47.74 22.84
N ASP A 697 -11.88 -46.72 22.09
CA ASP A 697 -11.05 -46.88 20.90
C ASP A 697 -10.17 -45.63 20.75
N GLU A 698 -8.95 -45.79 21.23
CA GLU A 698 -7.79 -44.94 20.95
C GLU A 698 -7.42 -45.10 19.46
N ASN A 699 -8.03 -44.37 18.51
CA ASN A 699 -7.38 -44.21 17.17
C ASN A 699 -7.93 -43.13 16.21
N TRP A 700 -8.21 -41.89 16.64
CA TRP A 700 -8.74 -40.85 15.73
C TRP A 700 -7.69 -39.81 15.25
N MET A 701 -6.39 -40.11 15.41
CA MET A 701 -5.26 -39.24 15.01
C MET A 701 -4.55 -39.67 13.73
N GLN A 702 -5.27 -40.14 12.70
CA GLN A 702 -4.68 -40.28 11.35
C GLN A 702 -5.79 -40.38 10.30
N ASP A 703 -6.10 -39.26 9.66
CA ASP A 703 -6.66 -39.29 8.31
C ASP A 703 -6.07 -38.09 7.56
N ASP A 704 -4.91 -38.32 6.96
CA ASP A 704 -4.30 -37.43 5.97
C ASP A 704 -5.14 -37.54 4.70
N THR A 705 -6.08 -36.62 4.50
CA THR A 705 -6.72 -36.46 3.18
C THR A 705 -5.62 -36.17 2.16
N PRO A 706 -5.44 -36.99 1.10
CA PRO A 706 -4.35 -36.81 0.15
C PRO A 706 -4.48 -35.46 -0.56
N ALA A 707 -3.36 -34.75 -0.67
CA ALA A 707 -3.28 -33.45 -1.33
C ALA A 707 -3.78 -33.55 -2.78
N GLN A 708 -4.96 -33.00 -3.05
CA GLN A 708 -5.37 -32.69 -4.41
C GLN A 708 -4.54 -31.50 -4.92
N GLU A 709 -3.91 -31.64 -6.09
CA GLU A 709 -3.14 -30.57 -6.72
C GLU A 709 -4.02 -29.30 -6.89
N GLY A 710 -3.55 -28.18 -6.36
CA GLY A 710 -4.20 -26.86 -6.47
C GLY A 710 -5.06 -26.43 -5.27
N VAL A 711 -5.27 -27.29 -4.27
CA VAL A 711 -6.03 -26.94 -3.06
C VAL A 711 -5.12 -26.28 -2.00
N PRO A 712 -5.47 -25.09 -1.46
CA PRO A 712 -4.67 -24.46 -0.41
C PRO A 712 -4.62 -25.31 0.86
N GLN A 713 -3.42 -25.49 1.37
CA GLN A 713 -3.13 -26.25 2.58
C GLN A 713 -3.01 -25.30 3.79
N ILE A 714 -3.84 -25.51 4.80
CA ILE A 714 -3.88 -24.72 6.04
C ILE A 714 -3.37 -25.60 7.19
N LEU A 715 -2.41 -25.09 7.96
CA LEU A 715 -1.96 -25.72 9.20
C LEU A 715 -2.63 -25.06 10.39
N VAL A 716 -3.32 -25.85 11.22
CA VAL A 716 -3.97 -25.40 12.45
C VAL A 716 -3.18 -25.92 13.66
N VAL A 717 -2.85 -25.04 14.59
CA VAL A 717 -2.02 -25.35 15.75
C VAL A 717 -2.70 -24.90 17.04
N ASP A 718 -3.06 -25.84 17.91
CA ASP A 718 -3.80 -25.63 19.17
C ASP A 718 -3.58 -26.84 20.09
N ASP A 719 -3.39 -26.62 21.39
CA ASP A 719 -3.14 -27.69 22.37
C ASP A 719 -4.41 -28.38 22.86
N GLU A 720 -5.58 -27.78 22.65
CA GLU A 720 -6.87 -28.40 22.98
C GLU A 720 -7.46 -29.15 21.77
N PRO A 721 -7.67 -30.49 21.85
CA PRO A 721 -8.19 -31.29 20.75
C PRO A 721 -9.57 -30.84 20.22
N ILE A 722 -10.37 -30.24 21.11
CA ILE A 722 -11.70 -29.70 20.77
C ILE A 722 -11.57 -28.52 19.81
N ASN A 723 -10.60 -27.61 20.04
CA ASN A 723 -10.39 -26.44 19.18
C ASN A 723 -9.90 -26.84 17.80
N LEU A 724 -8.99 -27.83 17.72
CA LEU A 724 -8.56 -28.43 16.45
C LEU A 724 -9.76 -28.99 15.66
N GLN A 725 -10.68 -29.70 16.34
CA GLN A 725 -11.87 -30.25 15.71
C GLN A 725 -12.84 -29.17 15.22
N VAL A 726 -13.04 -28.10 16.00
CA VAL A 726 -13.90 -26.96 15.60
C VAL A 726 -13.33 -26.28 14.35
N LEU A 727 -12.03 -26.00 14.30
CA LEU A 727 -11.40 -25.37 13.14
C LEU A 727 -11.43 -26.28 11.90
N ARG A 728 -11.24 -27.59 12.06
CA ARG A 728 -11.42 -28.57 10.97
C ARG A 728 -12.85 -28.53 10.41
N ASN A 729 -13.86 -28.53 11.28
CA ASN A 729 -15.27 -28.48 10.88
C ASN A 729 -15.66 -27.17 10.19
N VAL A 730 -14.92 -26.08 10.43
CA VAL A 730 -15.12 -24.81 9.74
C VAL A 730 -14.43 -24.75 8.37
N LEU A 731 -13.19 -25.26 8.28
CA LEU A 731 -12.34 -25.10 7.10
C LEU A 731 -12.51 -26.19 6.04
N LEU A 732 -12.71 -27.46 6.44
CA LEU A 732 -12.86 -28.56 5.49
C LEU A 732 -14.07 -28.40 4.56
N PRO A 733 -15.27 -27.97 5.03
CA PRO A 733 -16.41 -27.76 4.14
C PRO A 733 -16.23 -26.65 3.10
N GLN A 734 -15.24 -25.76 3.29
CA GLN A 734 -14.89 -24.71 2.33
C GLN A 734 -13.89 -25.18 1.26
N GLY A 735 -13.51 -26.46 1.27
CA GLY A 735 -12.61 -27.05 0.29
C GLY A 735 -11.13 -26.82 0.58
N PHE A 736 -10.75 -26.40 1.79
CA PHE A 736 -9.34 -26.30 2.20
C PHE A 736 -8.79 -27.66 2.65
N ALA A 737 -7.51 -27.91 2.36
CA ALA A 737 -6.79 -29.04 2.93
C ALA A 737 -6.26 -28.66 4.32
N VAL A 738 -6.73 -29.31 5.38
CA VAL A 738 -6.39 -28.92 6.77
C VAL A 738 -5.46 -29.96 7.40
N ARG A 739 -4.32 -29.51 7.93
CA ARG A 739 -3.44 -30.31 8.81
C ARG A 739 -3.47 -29.71 10.21
N THR A 740 -3.31 -30.55 11.22
CA THR A 740 -3.34 -30.13 12.63
C THR A 740 -2.03 -30.48 13.34
N ALA A 741 -1.60 -29.61 14.24
CA ALA A 741 -0.54 -29.87 15.21
C ALA A 741 -1.04 -29.51 16.62
N ASP A 742 -0.68 -30.31 17.61
CA ASP A 742 -1.11 -30.17 19.01
C ASP A 742 -0.13 -29.34 19.87
N ASN A 743 1.03 -28.97 19.32
CA ASN A 743 2.00 -28.12 19.98
C ASN A 743 2.90 -27.37 18.98
N GLY A 744 3.56 -26.31 19.45
CA GLY A 744 4.41 -25.45 18.63
C GLY A 744 5.65 -26.15 18.04
N ALA A 745 6.22 -27.15 18.71
CA ALA A 745 7.39 -27.87 18.21
C ALA A 745 7.04 -28.75 17.00
N THR A 746 5.95 -29.50 17.11
CA THR A 746 5.40 -30.35 16.04
C THR A 746 5.01 -29.51 14.83
N ALA A 747 4.43 -28.31 15.07
CA ALA A 747 4.10 -27.38 13.99
C ALA A 747 5.34 -26.96 13.17
N LEU A 748 6.45 -26.63 13.83
CA LEU A 748 7.70 -26.25 13.15
C LEU A 748 8.28 -27.42 12.32
N GLU A 749 8.28 -28.64 12.87
CA GLU A 749 8.72 -29.84 12.14
C GLU A 749 7.86 -30.13 10.91
N MET A 750 6.54 -29.95 11.02
CA MET A 750 5.61 -30.15 9.90
C MET A 750 5.82 -29.14 8.78
N ILE A 751 6.12 -27.88 9.11
CA ILE A 751 6.39 -26.80 8.15
C ILE A 751 7.70 -27.05 7.40
N GLU A 752 8.73 -27.59 8.07
CA GLU A 752 9.99 -27.95 7.40
C GLU A 752 9.84 -29.06 6.39
N LYS A 753 9.00 -30.06 6.67
CA LYS A 753 8.73 -31.17 5.75
C LYS A 753 7.88 -30.73 4.56
N GLN A 754 6.84 -29.93 4.82
CA GLN A 754 5.95 -29.43 3.78
C GLN A 754 5.38 -28.08 4.18
N ARG A 755 5.66 -27.05 3.38
CA ARG A 755 5.23 -25.68 3.63
C ARG A 755 3.71 -25.54 3.38
N PRO A 756 2.92 -25.11 4.38
CA PRO A 756 1.51 -24.77 4.16
C PRO A 756 1.34 -23.40 3.49
N ASN A 757 0.16 -23.13 2.96
CA ASN A 757 -0.20 -21.83 2.38
C ASN A 757 -0.63 -20.80 3.44
N LEU A 758 -1.12 -21.25 4.60
CA LEU A 758 -1.51 -20.39 5.72
C LEU A 758 -1.42 -21.16 7.05
N ILE A 759 -1.13 -20.46 8.14
CA ILE A 759 -1.09 -21.02 9.50
C ILE A 759 -2.12 -20.34 10.39
N ILE A 760 -2.92 -21.11 11.11
CA ILE A 760 -3.78 -20.65 12.21
C ILE A 760 -3.15 -21.16 13.51
N LEU A 761 -2.83 -20.25 14.42
CA LEU A 761 -1.94 -20.53 15.55
C LEU A 761 -2.52 -20.00 16.87
N ASP A 762 -2.71 -20.85 17.87
CA ASP A 762 -3.05 -20.38 19.23
C ASP A 762 -1.88 -19.62 19.85
N VAL A 763 -2.19 -18.52 20.53
CA VAL A 763 -1.23 -17.73 21.31
C VAL A 763 -0.76 -18.50 22.55
N MET A 764 -1.65 -19.21 23.23
CA MET A 764 -1.41 -19.80 24.56
C MET A 764 -1.27 -21.32 24.49
N MET A 765 -0.06 -21.80 24.16
CA MET A 765 0.26 -23.22 24.16
C MET A 765 1.37 -23.55 25.17
N PRO A 766 1.36 -24.75 25.79
CA PRO A 766 2.42 -25.23 26.66
C PRO A 766 3.76 -25.40 25.91
N ASP A 767 4.86 -25.30 26.66
CA ASP A 767 6.26 -25.35 26.21
C ASP A 767 6.69 -24.22 25.25
N LEU A 768 6.11 -24.18 24.04
CA LEU A 768 6.44 -23.22 23.00
C LEU A 768 5.20 -22.40 22.62
N SER A 769 5.12 -21.17 23.14
CA SER A 769 4.00 -20.26 22.85
C SER A 769 3.86 -19.93 21.36
N GLY A 770 2.64 -19.64 20.90
CA GLY A 770 2.40 -19.24 19.50
C GLY A 770 3.15 -17.97 19.09
N LEU A 771 3.39 -17.04 20.02
CA LEU A 771 4.21 -15.85 19.75
C LEU A 771 5.66 -16.19 19.43
N GLU A 772 6.21 -17.23 20.07
CA GLU A 772 7.58 -17.70 19.82
C GLU A 772 7.67 -18.46 18.49
N VAL A 773 6.68 -19.30 18.19
CA VAL A 773 6.56 -20.00 16.90
C VAL A 773 6.51 -18.99 15.75
N ALA A 774 5.69 -17.93 15.85
CA ALA A 774 5.61 -16.90 14.84
C ALA A 774 6.94 -16.18 14.62
N ARG A 775 7.67 -15.84 15.70
CA ARG A 775 8.99 -15.19 15.61
C ARG A 775 10.00 -16.06 14.86
N ARG A 776 10.08 -17.35 15.19
CA ARG A 776 10.98 -18.29 14.50
C ARG A 776 10.63 -18.46 13.02
N LEU A 777 9.35 -18.47 12.67
CA LEU A 777 8.93 -18.55 11.28
C LEU A 777 9.30 -17.29 10.49
N ARG A 778 9.32 -16.11 11.12
CA ARG A 778 9.70 -14.85 10.47
C ARG A 778 11.19 -14.69 10.20
N GLU A 779 12.04 -15.45 10.87
CA GLU A 779 13.46 -15.51 10.52
C GLU A 779 13.71 -16.17 9.16
N ARG A 780 12.74 -16.96 8.66
CA ARG A 780 12.89 -17.77 7.44
C ARG A 780 11.90 -17.43 6.34
N PHE A 781 10.72 -16.95 6.68
CA PHE A 781 9.63 -16.70 5.72
C PHE A 781 9.05 -15.30 5.91
N ASP A 782 8.95 -14.57 4.79
CA ASP A 782 8.28 -13.28 4.79
C ASP A 782 6.77 -13.41 5.10
N ARG A 783 6.18 -12.33 5.63
CA ARG A 783 4.77 -12.26 6.02
C ARG A 783 3.82 -12.57 4.87
N LEU A 784 4.17 -12.17 3.64
CA LEU A 784 3.33 -12.40 2.46
C LEU A 784 3.53 -13.77 1.84
N GLU A 785 4.68 -14.41 2.10
CA GLU A 785 4.93 -15.75 1.59
C GLU A 785 4.38 -16.86 2.51
N LEU A 786 4.36 -16.64 3.83
CA LEU A 786 3.73 -17.55 4.80
C LEU A 786 2.86 -16.75 5.80
N PRO A 787 1.58 -16.53 5.47
CA PRO A 787 0.64 -15.85 6.34
C PRO A 787 0.34 -16.63 7.63
N ILE A 788 0.30 -15.92 8.76
CA ILE A 788 -0.02 -16.46 10.08
C ILE A 788 -1.21 -15.68 10.67
N ILE A 789 -2.29 -16.38 11.04
CA ILE A 789 -3.41 -15.85 11.81
C ILE A 789 -3.27 -16.37 13.25
N MET A 790 -3.25 -15.47 14.23
CA MET A 790 -3.24 -15.86 15.64
C MET A 790 -4.64 -15.98 16.22
N VAL A 791 -4.87 -16.96 17.07
CA VAL A 791 -6.16 -17.16 17.76
C VAL A 791 -5.94 -16.98 19.27
N THR A 792 -6.78 -16.19 19.95
CA THR A 792 -6.60 -15.88 21.40
C THR A 792 -7.91 -15.79 22.18
N ALA A 793 -7.93 -16.25 23.42
CA ALA A 793 -9.07 -16.10 24.35
C ALA A 793 -9.17 -14.71 25.01
N ARG A 794 -8.19 -13.81 24.80
CA ARG A 794 -8.15 -12.48 25.41
C ARG A 794 -8.38 -11.38 24.38
N SER A 795 -9.44 -10.60 24.58
CA SER A 795 -9.80 -9.44 23.73
C SER A 795 -9.10 -8.12 24.14
N ARG A 796 -7.99 -8.16 24.89
CA ARG A 796 -7.30 -6.93 25.31
C ARG A 796 -6.39 -6.42 24.19
N THR A 797 -6.39 -5.10 23.95
CA THR A 797 -5.57 -4.43 22.91
C THR A 797 -4.09 -4.79 22.97
N ARG A 798 -3.55 -5.11 24.16
CA ARG A 798 -2.14 -5.51 24.34
C ARG A 798 -1.82 -6.88 23.72
N ASP A 799 -2.75 -7.83 23.80
CA ASP A 799 -2.53 -9.21 23.30
C ASP A 799 -2.55 -9.23 21.76
N VAL A 800 -3.35 -8.34 21.15
CA VAL A 800 -3.39 -8.07 19.71
C VAL A 800 -2.06 -7.49 19.21
N ILE A 801 -1.56 -6.46 19.90
CA ILE A 801 -0.30 -5.79 19.53
C ILE A 801 0.86 -6.80 19.61
N ALA A 802 0.92 -7.60 20.68
CA ALA A 802 1.97 -8.61 20.84
C ALA A 802 1.97 -9.65 19.71
N GLY A 803 0.80 -10.06 19.21
CA GLY A 803 0.69 -10.99 18.08
C GLY A 803 1.22 -10.41 16.76
N LEU A 804 0.87 -9.16 16.46
CA LEU A 804 1.33 -8.45 15.25
C LEU A 804 2.83 -8.12 15.29
N GLU A 805 3.36 -7.76 16.46
CA GLU A 805 4.80 -7.54 16.69
C GLU A 805 5.59 -8.84 16.54
N ALA A 806 5.04 -9.96 17.02
CA ALA A 806 5.66 -11.29 16.88
C ALA A 806 5.67 -11.81 15.44
N GLY A 807 4.95 -11.17 14.52
CA GLY A 807 4.98 -11.53 13.10
C GLY A 807 3.67 -12.04 12.52
N ALA A 808 2.57 -12.08 13.28
CA ALA A 808 1.27 -12.45 12.72
C ALA A 808 0.82 -11.44 11.66
N ASN A 809 0.10 -11.94 10.66
CA ASN A 809 -0.58 -11.12 9.66
C ASN A 809 -1.89 -10.57 10.21
N ASP A 810 -2.57 -11.37 11.03
CA ASP A 810 -3.86 -11.02 11.61
C ASP A 810 -4.13 -11.83 12.90
N TYR A 811 -5.22 -11.50 13.60
CA TYR A 811 -5.66 -12.21 14.79
C TYR A 811 -7.18 -12.39 14.83
N VAL A 812 -7.63 -13.40 15.58
CA VAL A 812 -9.04 -13.74 15.81
C VAL A 812 -9.27 -14.09 17.28
N VAL A 813 -10.36 -13.61 17.87
CA VAL A 813 -10.70 -13.86 19.29
C VAL A 813 -11.56 -15.12 19.44
N LYS A 814 -11.27 -15.95 20.45
CA LYS A 814 -12.11 -17.10 20.84
C LYS A 814 -13.23 -16.63 21.78
N PRO A 815 -14.49 -17.10 21.61
CA PRO A 815 -14.98 -17.92 20.51
C PRO A 815 -15.09 -17.12 19.20
N PHE A 816 -14.63 -17.70 18.09
CA PHE A 816 -14.59 -17.02 16.78
C PHE A 816 -15.88 -17.20 15.99
N VAL A 817 -16.29 -16.15 15.27
CA VAL A 817 -17.41 -16.22 14.34
C VAL A 817 -16.92 -16.85 13.03
N LYS A 818 -17.65 -17.87 12.54
CA LYS A 818 -17.28 -18.65 11.34
C LYS A 818 -16.93 -17.75 10.14
N ASP A 819 -17.83 -16.83 9.79
CA ASP A 819 -17.70 -16.01 8.59
C ASP A 819 -16.52 -15.02 8.69
N GLU A 820 -16.22 -14.55 9.90
CA GLU A 820 -15.07 -13.67 10.17
C GLU A 820 -13.75 -14.40 9.92
N LEU A 821 -13.61 -15.63 10.42
CA LEU A 821 -12.40 -16.43 10.23
C LEU A 821 -12.18 -16.74 8.74
N LEU A 822 -13.23 -17.15 8.02
CA LEU A 822 -13.13 -17.49 6.60
C LEU A 822 -12.73 -16.29 5.74
N ALA A 823 -13.34 -15.12 5.96
CA ALA A 823 -13.00 -13.90 5.22
C ALA A 823 -11.51 -13.52 5.37
N ARG A 824 -10.95 -13.69 6.58
CA ARG A 824 -9.52 -13.41 6.84
C ARG A 824 -8.62 -14.43 6.16
N VAL A 825 -8.98 -15.72 6.21
CA VAL A 825 -8.25 -16.80 5.52
C VAL A 825 -8.21 -16.56 4.01
N ASP A 826 -9.35 -16.27 3.39
CA ASP A 826 -9.44 -16.01 1.95
C ASP A 826 -8.57 -14.82 1.52
N THR A 827 -8.69 -13.71 2.24
CA THR A 827 -7.94 -12.48 1.94
C THR A 827 -6.43 -12.72 1.96
N LEU A 828 -5.93 -13.46 2.95
CA LEU A 828 -4.51 -13.75 3.08
C LEU A 828 -4.00 -14.74 2.03
N LEU A 829 -4.81 -15.74 1.66
CA LEU A 829 -4.47 -16.69 0.60
C LEU A 829 -4.44 -16.01 -0.79
N GLU A 830 -5.35 -15.09 -1.07
CA GLU A 830 -5.33 -14.29 -2.31
C GLU A 830 -4.07 -13.42 -2.41
N ALA A 831 -3.70 -12.74 -1.31
CA ALA A 831 -2.49 -11.92 -1.26
C ALA A 831 -1.22 -12.76 -1.49
N GLN A 832 -1.15 -13.96 -0.90
CA GLN A 832 -0.04 -14.88 -1.06
C GLN A 832 0.10 -15.37 -2.51
N ARG A 833 -1.01 -15.75 -3.16
CA ARG A 833 -1.03 -16.14 -4.58
C ARG A 833 -0.59 -15.02 -5.51
N ALA A 834 -1.08 -13.80 -5.30
CA ALA A 834 -0.72 -12.64 -6.13
C ALA A 834 0.79 -12.33 -6.06
N ARG A 835 1.41 -12.48 -4.88
CA ARG A 835 2.84 -12.27 -4.70
C ARG A 835 3.68 -13.32 -5.42
N MET A 836 3.31 -14.60 -5.32
CA MET A 836 4.01 -15.68 -6.03
C MET A 836 3.95 -15.48 -7.55
N ALA A 837 2.77 -15.17 -8.10
CA ALA A 837 2.61 -14.91 -9.53
C ALA A 837 3.44 -13.70 -10.01
N SER A 838 3.54 -12.64 -9.20
CA SER A 838 4.36 -11.48 -9.54
C SER A 838 5.87 -11.79 -9.52
N ALA A 839 6.33 -12.64 -8.61
CA ALA A 839 7.73 -13.03 -8.52
C ALA A 839 8.14 -13.93 -9.71
N GLU A 840 7.27 -14.87 -10.08
CA GLU A 840 7.45 -15.73 -11.26
C GLU A 840 7.51 -14.90 -12.55
N ASN A 841 6.58 -13.96 -12.73
CA ASN A 841 6.58 -13.06 -13.89
C ASN A 841 7.85 -12.21 -13.98
N ALA A 842 8.35 -11.69 -12.86
CA ALA A 842 9.59 -10.92 -12.84
C ALA A 842 10.81 -11.75 -13.27
N GLN A 843 10.87 -13.02 -12.85
CA GLN A 843 11.93 -13.96 -13.25
C GLN A 843 11.85 -14.29 -14.75
N LEU A 844 10.65 -14.54 -15.28
CA LEU A 844 10.43 -14.81 -16.70
C LEU A 844 10.81 -13.62 -17.58
N HIS A 845 10.47 -12.39 -17.16
CA HIS A 845 10.86 -11.18 -17.91
C HIS A 845 12.37 -10.95 -17.92
N ALA A 846 13.07 -11.25 -16.82
CA ALA A 846 14.53 -11.15 -16.78
C ALA A 846 15.21 -12.14 -17.73
N GLU A 847 14.71 -13.38 -17.78
CA GLU A 847 15.20 -14.41 -18.71
C GLU A 847 14.91 -14.05 -20.18
N MET A 848 13.70 -13.55 -20.47
CA MET A 848 13.32 -13.12 -21.82
C MET A 848 14.20 -11.97 -22.32
N LYS A 849 14.47 -10.96 -21.47
CA LYS A 849 15.36 -9.84 -21.79
C LYS A 849 16.78 -10.29 -22.09
N ARG A 850 17.27 -11.31 -21.36
CA ARG A 850 18.59 -11.89 -21.60
C ARG A 850 18.68 -12.57 -22.96
N ARG A 851 17.64 -13.29 -23.40
CA ARG A 851 17.61 -13.95 -24.72
C ARG A 851 17.64 -12.94 -25.87
N ILE A 852 16.85 -11.88 -25.78
CA ILE A 852 16.79 -10.82 -26.81
C ILE A 852 18.17 -10.16 -26.98
N GLN A 853 18.87 -9.85 -25.88
CA GLN A 853 20.21 -9.24 -25.96
C GLN A 853 21.26 -10.14 -26.64
N VAL A 854 21.17 -11.47 -26.45
CA VAL A 854 22.07 -12.43 -27.11
C VAL A 854 21.75 -12.51 -28.60
N GLU A 855 20.48 -12.48 -28.97
CA GLU A 855 20.02 -12.55 -30.36
C GLU A 855 20.39 -11.30 -31.16
N ASP A 856 20.22 -10.10 -30.59
CA ASP A 856 20.62 -8.83 -31.22
C ASP A 856 22.14 -8.74 -31.44
N ALA A 857 22.94 -9.19 -30.46
CA ALA A 857 24.38 -9.22 -30.57
C ALA A 857 24.86 -10.16 -31.69
N LEU A 858 24.20 -11.31 -31.85
CA LEU A 858 24.48 -12.26 -32.91
C LEU A 858 24.15 -11.68 -34.30
N ARG A 859 22.98 -11.04 -34.43
CA ARG A 859 22.52 -10.42 -35.68
C ARG A 859 23.44 -9.28 -36.13
N LEU A 860 23.91 -8.45 -35.20
CA LEU A 860 24.85 -7.36 -35.49
C LEU A 860 26.21 -7.89 -35.98
N SER A 861 26.68 -9.00 -35.41
CA SER A 861 27.91 -9.69 -35.85
C SER A 861 27.79 -10.21 -37.29
N GLN A 862 26.64 -10.81 -37.63
CA GLN A 862 26.38 -11.34 -38.97
C GLN A 862 26.32 -10.24 -40.04
N THR A 863 25.63 -9.13 -39.77
CA THR A 863 25.56 -7.98 -40.70
C THR A 863 26.93 -7.34 -40.93
N ARG A 864 27.77 -7.25 -39.88
CA ARG A 864 29.14 -6.73 -39.97
C ARG A 864 30.04 -7.62 -40.84
N MET A 865 29.89 -8.95 -40.77
CA MET A 865 30.66 -9.90 -41.58
C MET A 865 30.26 -9.88 -43.06
N ALA A 866 28.96 -9.75 -43.38
CA ALA A 866 28.49 -9.62 -44.76
C ALA A 866 29.05 -8.36 -45.45
N GLY A 867 29.08 -7.23 -44.73
CA GLY A 867 29.64 -5.97 -45.25
C GLY A 867 31.15 -6.01 -45.52
N LEU A 868 31.92 -6.81 -44.78
CA LEU A 868 33.36 -6.99 -45.04
C LEU A 868 33.60 -7.76 -46.34
N LEU A 869 32.83 -8.82 -46.61
CA LEU A 869 32.94 -9.60 -47.85
C LEU A 869 32.50 -8.82 -49.10
N ASP A 870 31.59 -7.84 -48.96
CA ASP A 870 31.19 -6.94 -50.05
C ASP A 870 32.20 -5.84 -50.37
N SER A 871 33.13 -5.56 -49.47
CA SER A 871 34.22 -4.59 -49.70
C SER A 871 35.40 -5.15 -50.50
N LEU A 872 35.42 -6.47 -50.73
CA LEU A 872 36.45 -7.15 -51.51
C LEU A 872 36.23 -6.90 -53.01
N HIS A 873 37.26 -6.37 -53.69
CA HIS A 873 37.24 -6.09 -55.14
C HIS A 873 37.55 -7.33 -55.98
N VAL A 874 37.08 -8.49 -55.51
CA VAL A 874 37.33 -9.81 -56.09
C VAL A 874 36.01 -10.53 -56.15
N GLY A 875 35.68 -11.19 -57.27
CA GLY A 875 34.43 -11.94 -57.34
C GLY A 875 34.54 -13.23 -56.55
N LEU A 876 33.62 -13.47 -55.61
CA LEU A 876 33.53 -14.70 -54.83
C LEU A 876 32.18 -15.39 -55.05
N TRP A 877 32.21 -16.67 -55.40
CA TRP A 877 31.07 -17.58 -55.46
C TRP A 877 31.26 -18.74 -54.49
N CYS A 878 30.25 -19.03 -53.69
CA CYS A 878 30.19 -20.25 -52.87
C CYS A 878 29.11 -21.16 -53.44
N VAL A 879 29.51 -22.36 -53.85
CA VAL A 879 28.67 -23.32 -54.58
C VAL A 879 28.68 -24.68 -53.91
N GLU A 880 27.52 -25.34 -53.86
CA GLU A 880 27.41 -26.72 -53.39
C GLU A 880 27.97 -27.72 -54.42
N GLU A 881 28.22 -28.98 -54.01
CA GLU A 881 28.74 -30.03 -54.92
C GLU A 881 27.84 -30.30 -56.14
N THR A 882 26.53 -30.00 -56.04
CA THR A 882 25.55 -30.10 -57.14
C THR A 882 25.75 -29.01 -58.21
N GLY A 883 26.52 -27.96 -57.90
CA GLY A 883 26.73 -26.77 -58.72
C GLY A 883 25.76 -25.64 -58.43
N ASP A 884 24.98 -25.70 -57.35
CA ASP A 884 24.04 -24.64 -56.97
C ASP A 884 24.73 -23.53 -56.16
N LEU A 885 24.57 -22.28 -56.58
CA LEU A 885 25.14 -21.10 -55.95
C LEU A 885 24.28 -20.66 -54.74
N PHE A 886 24.89 -20.59 -53.56
CA PHE A 886 24.20 -20.14 -52.34
C PHE A 886 24.71 -18.79 -51.80
N TYR A 887 25.90 -18.35 -52.21
CA TYR A 887 26.42 -17.02 -51.89
C TYR A 887 27.26 -16.46 -53.04
N ALA A 888 27.07 -15.18 -53.35
CA ALA A 888 27.93 -14.40 -54.24
C ALA A 888 28.12 -13.00 -53.63
N ASN A 889 29.33 -12.45 -53.68
CA ASN A 889 29.54 -11.07 -53.25
C ASN A 889 29.15 -10.06 -54.36
N ARG A 890 28.99 -8.78 -54.02
CA ARG A 890 28.51 -7.74 -54.94
C ARG A 890 29.32 -7.67 -56.25
N PHE A 891 30.64 -7.80 -56.16
CA PHE A 891 31.52 -7.77 -57.33
C PHE A 891 31.29 -8.97 -58.26
N ALA A 892 31.02 -10.16 -57.71
CA ALA A 892 30.67 -11.34 -58.49
C ALA A 892 29.26 -11.29 -59.10
N GLU A 893 28.31 -10.64 -58.42
CA GLU A 893 26.96 -10.38 -58.95
C GLU A 893 26.98 -9.38 -60.12
N GLU A 894 27.81 -8.33 -60.03
CA GLU A 894 28.00 -7.36 -61.12
C GLU A 894 28.54 -8.03 -62.41
N TRP A 895 29.40 -9.04 -62.27
CA TRP A 895 29.95 -9.80 -63.40
C TRP A 895 28.95 -10.77 -64.05
N LEU A 896 27.92 -11.21 -63.30
CA LEU A 896 26.86 -12.10 -63.79
C LEU A 896 25.78 -11.35 -64.59
N GLY A 897 25.80 -10.02 -64.62
CA GLY A 897 24.83 -9.19 -65.33
C GLY A 897 23.38 -9.34 -64.85
N THR A 898 23.14 -10.10 -63.77
CA THR A 898 21.84 -10.38 -63.16
C THR A 898 22.02 -10.62 -61.65
N HIS A 899 21.04 -10.21 -60.84
CA HIS A 899 21.00 -10.57 -59.41
C HIS A 899 20.79 -12.09 -59.28
N ALA A 900 21.88 -12.83 -59.13
CA ALA A 900 21.82 -14.28 -58.98
C ALA A 900 21.32 -14.66 -57.58
N GLY A 901 20.00 -14.79 -57.44
CA GLY A 901 19.39 -15.38 -56.26
C GLY A 901 19.75 -16.87 -56.12
N ALA A 902 19.50 -17.43 -54.93
CA ALA A 902 19.86 -18.75 -54.40
C ALA A 902 19.42 -20.02 -55.18
N ARG A 903 19.13 -19.93 -56.47
CA ARG A 903 18.72 -21.06 -57.34
C ARG A 903 19.47 -21.08 -58.68
N THR A 904 20.61 -20.40 -58.76
CA THR A 904 21.40 -20.33 -59.99
C THR A 904 22.41 -21.47 -59.99
N ASN A 905 22.25 -22.42 -60.92
CA ASN A 905 23.23 -23.49 -61.10
C ASN A 905 24.37 -23.01 -62.00
N ILE A 906 25.59 -23.01 -61.47
CA ILE A 906 26.78 -22.47 -62.10
C ILE A 906 27.15 -23.21 -63.40
N LYS A 907 26.68 -24.46 -63.59
CA LYS A 907 26.89 -25.24 -64.82
C LYS A 907 26.25 -24.59 -66.05
N LYS A 908 25.31 -23.66 -65.89
CA LYS A 908 24.72 -22.89 -66.99
C LYS A 908 25.53 -21.66 -67.39
N LEU A 909 26.46 -21.24 -66.53
CA LEU A 909 27.27 -20.04 -66.68
C LEU A 909 28.69 -20.37 -67.17
N LEU A 910 29.16 -21.57 -66.83
CA LEU A 910 30.43 -22.12 -67.27
C LEU A 910 30.28 -22.95 -68.55
N PRO A 911 31.31 -23.05 -69.42
CA PRO A 911 31.33 -23.98 -70.53
C PRO A 911 31.14 -25.44 -70.08
N ASP A 912 30.49 -26.26 -70.91
CA ASP A 912 30.27 -27.69 -70.65
C ASP A 912 31.57 -28.37 -70.16
N THR A 913 31.48 -29.18 -69.09
CA THR A 913 32.57 -29.87 -68.37
C THR A 913 33.50 -29.04 -67.46
N SER A 914 33.46 -27.71 -67.49
CA SER A 914 34.42 -26.88 -66.70
C SER A 914 34.21 -26.95 -65.19
N PHE A 915 32.96 -27.04 -64.72
CA PHE A 915 32.66 -27.21 -63.29
C PHE A 915 33.07 -28.59 -62.75
N GLU A 916 32.87 -29.64 -63.55
CA GLU A 916 33.25 -31.01 -63.18
C GLU A 916 34.77 -31.14 -63.07
N LEU A 917 35.51 -30.50 -63.99
CA LEU A 917 36.97 -30.38 -63.92
C LEU A 917 37.45 -29.63 -62.68
N LEU A 918 36.80 -28.52 -62.29
CA LEU A 918 37.14 -27.80 -61.05
C LEU A 918 36.89 -28.66 -59.82
N LEU A 919 35.75 -29.36 -59.76
CA LEU A 919 35.37 -30.20 -58.63
C LEU A 919 36.29 -31.42 -58.49
N GLU A 920 36.64 -32.09 -59.58
CA GLU A 920 37.53 -33.25 -59.58
C GLU A 920 38.97 -32.84 -59.21
N ASN A 921 39.49 -31.76 -59.81
CA ASN A 921 40.83 -31.27 -59.50
C ASN A 921 40.95 -30.74 -58.05
N CYS A 922 39.93 -30.06 -57.53
CA CYS A 922 39.90 -29.64 -56.13
C CYS A 922 39.89 -30.83 -55.17
N LYS A 923 39.15 -31.91 -55.48
CA LYS A 923 39.12 -33.14 -54.66
C LYS A 923 40.45 -33.91 -54.67
N LEU A 924 41.24 -33.78 -55.74
CA LEU A 924 42.54 -34.44 -55.88
C LEU A 924 43.70 -33.62 -55.29
N GLU A 925 43.70 -32.30 -55.48
CA GLU A 925 44.84 -31.42 -55.18
C GLU A 925 44.55 -30.34 -54.10
N GLY A 926 43.32 -30.24 -53.60
CA GLY A 926 42.89 -29.30 -52.55
C GLY A 926 42.67 -27.85 -53.02
N SER A 927 42.94 -27.56 -54.29
CA SER A 927 42.59 -26.34 -55.01
C SER A 927 42.66 -26.59 -56.53
N ALA A 928 41.96 -25.80 -57.33
CA ALA A 928 41.97 -25.93 -58.79
C ALA A 928 41.98 -24.54 -59.45
N ARG A 929 42.64 -24.45 -60.60
CA ARG A 929 42.72 -23.22 -61.38
C ARG A 929 42.38 -23.49 -62.84
N LEU A 930 41.50 -22.68 -63.40
CA LEU A 930 41.21 -22.64 -64.83
C LEU A 930 41.41 -21.22 -65.35
N ASP A 931 42.27 -21.04 -66.34
CA ASP A 931 42.56 -19.75 -66.95
C ASP A 931 41.87 -19.60 -68.32
N GLN A 932 41.58 -18.35 -68.71
CA GLN A 932 40.98 -17.99 -70.00
C GLN A 932 39.59 -18.62 -70.25
N ILE A 933 38.77 -18.73 -69.21
CA ILE A 933 37.40 -19.25 -69.30
C ILE A 933 36.47 -18.14 -69.78
N GLN A 934 35.73 -18.42 -70.85
CA GLN A 934 34.67 -17.53 -71.34
C GLN A 934 33.35 -17.87 -70.64
N LEU A 935 32.86 -17.00 -69.77
CA LEU A 935 31.53 -17.13 -69.17
C LEU A 935 30.44 -16.85 -70.20
N HIS A 936 29.33 -17.60 -70.13
CA HIS A 936 28.15 -17.32 -70.94
C HIS A 936 27.55 -15.96 -70.56
N GLY A 937 27.59 -14.99 -71.48
CA GLY A 937 27.07 -13.63 -71.27
C GLY A 937 28.11 -12.55 -70.95
N HIS A 938 29.40 -12.90 -70.83
CA HIS A 938 30.49 -11.94 -70.58
C HIS A 938 31.46 -11.90 -71.78
N SER A 939 31.93 -10.72 -72.16
CA SER A 939 32.76 -10.53 -73.37
C SER A 939 34.25 -10.80 -73.15
N GLU A 940 34.76 -10.65 -71.93
CA GLU A 940 36.17 -10.88 -71.61
C GLU A 940 36.40 -12.23 -70.92
N PRO A 941 37.49 -12.94 -71.23
CA PRO A 941 37.87 -14.17 -70.55
C PRO A 941 38.34 -13.89 -69.12
N ILE A 942 38.03 -14.83 -68.22
CA ILE A 942 38.37 -14.74 -66.79
C ILE A 942 39.14 -15.98 -66.33
N SER A 943 39.84 -15.84 -65.20
CA SER A 943 40.48 -16.93 -64.48
C SER A 943 39.67 -17.30 -63.25
N LEU A 944 39.47 -18.60 -63.06
CA LEU A 944 38.73 -19.19 -61.94
C LEU A 944 39.70 -19.91 -61.01
N HIS A 945 39.65 -19.56 -59.73
CA HIS A 945 40.41 -20.22 -58.68
C HIS A 945 39.44 -20.84 -57.69
N ALA A 946 39.39 -22.16 -57.62
CA ALA A 946 38.51 -22.90 -56.73
C ALA A 946 39.28 -23.58 -55.59
N PHE A 947 38.66 -23.67 -54.42
CA PHE A 947 39.14 -24.48 -53.30
C PHE A 947 37.96 -25.12 -52.56
N GLU A 948 38.23 -26.26 -51.93
CA GLU A 948 37.24 -27.05 -51.22
C GLU A 948 36.75 -26.34 -49.95
N MET A 949 35.44 -26.40 -49.73
CA MET A 949 34.79 -25.87 -48.53
C MET A 949 34.68 -26.98 -47.47
N ASP A 950 34.76 -26.62 -46.19
CA ASP A 950 34.68 -27.59 -45.08
C ASP A 950 33.35 -28.36 -45.09
N GLN A 951 33.39 -29.65 -44.71
CA GLN A 951 32.23 -30.55 -44.72
C GLN A 951 31.16 -30.14 -43.70
N GLU A 952 31.55 -29.52 -42.58
CA GLU A 952 30.61 -29.00 -41.58
C GLU A 952 29.81 -27.78 -42.09
N MET A 953 30.33 -27.08 -43.11
CA MET A 953 29.65 -25.98 -43.83
C MET A 953 28.77 -26.47 -44.99
N GLY A 954 28.66 -27.80 -45.14
CA GLY A 954 27.73 -28.47 -46.05
C GLY A 954 28.27 -28.80 -47.45
N GLY A 955 29.60 -28.77 -47.62
CA GLY A 955 30.32 -29.33 -48.78
C GLY A 955 30.16 -28.57 -50.10
N GLY A 956 31.24 -28.47 -50.87
CA GLY A 956 31.24 -27.77 -52.17
C GLY A 956 32.56 -27.05 -52.48
N LEU A 957 32.48 -25.96 -53.25
CA LEU A 957 33.63 -25.16 -53.68
C LEU A 957 33.42 -23.68 -53.38
N ASN A 958 34.49 -23.02 -52.94
CA ASN A 958 34.62 -21.57 -53.00
C ASN A 958 35.39 -21.22 -54.28
N ILE A 959 34.79 -20.41 -55.14
CA ILE A 959 35.32 -20.04 -56.45
C ILE A 959 35.57 -18.53 -56.49
N ILE A 960 36.81 -18.16 -56.75
CA ILE A 960 37.28 -16.79 -56.92
C ILE A 960 37.40 -16.47 -58.41
N LEU A 961 36.87 -15.31 -58.80
CA LEU A 961 36.83 -14.81 -60.18
C LEU A 961 37.83 -13.65 -60.36
N LEU A 962 38.72 -13.78 -61.33
CA LEU A 962 39.75 -12.78 -61.64
C LEU A 962 39.77 -12.43 -63.15
N PRO A 963 40.01 -11.17 -63.55
CA PRO A 963 40.04 -10.80 -64.97
C PRO A 963 41.34 -11.30 -65.62
N SER A 964 41.29 -11.94 -66.79
CA SER A 964 42.49 -12.53 -67.42
C SER A 964 43.55 -11.51 -67.88
N ASN A 965 43.25 -10.20 -67.86
CA ASN A 965 44.17 -9.14 -68.29
C ASN A 965 44.85 -8.38 -67.14
N SER A 966 44.66 -8.79 -65.88
CA SER A 966 45.33 -8.16 -64.74
C SER A 966 46.76 -8.69 -64.58
N ALA A 967 47.70 -8.10 -65.32
CA ALA A 967 49.14 -8.29 -65.08
C ALA A 967 49.63 -7.68 -63.75
N ASP A 968 48.75 -6.98 -63.01
CA ASP A 968 49.04 -6.25 -61.76
C ASP A 968 48.72 -7.02 -60.46
N TRP A 969 48.25 -8.27 -60.52
CA TRP A 969 48.21 -9.12 -59.33
C TRP A 969 49.61 -9.63 -59.03
N SER A 970 50.39 -8.78 -58.35
CA SER A 970 51.72 -9.10 -57.85
C SER A 970 51.68 -10.27 -56.86
N GLN A 971 52.80 -10.98 -56.75
CA GLN A 971 53.04 -12.20 -55.97
C GLN A 971 52.73 -12.14 -54.45
N ASP A 972 52.14 -11.05 -53.94
CA ASP A 972 51.89 -10.81 -52.50
C ASP A 972 50.44 -11.06 -52.04
N GLN A 973 49.49 -11.35 -52.93
CA GLN A 973 48.13 -11.79 -52.55
C GLN A 973 47.96 -13.30 -52.81
N ASP A 974 48.57 -14.11 -51.94
CA ASP A 974 48.48 -15.55 -51.96
C ASP A 974 47.01 -16.02 -51.78
N PRO A 975 46.44 -16.84 -52.68
CA PRO A 975 45.11 -17.44 -52.50
C PRO A 975 44.94 -18.15 -51.16
N ALA A 976 46.05 -18.58 -50.53
CA ALA A 976 46.06 -19.13 -49.18
C ALA A 976 45.65 -18.14 -48.07
N ILE A 977 45.84 -16.84 -48.26
CA ILE A 977 45.45 -15.79 -47.30
C ILE A 977 43.95 -15.54 -47.38
N LEU A 978 43.39 -15.46 -48.59
CA LEU A 978 41.94 -15.40 -48.83
C LEU A 978 41.24 -16.66 -48.33
N ARG A 979 41.85 -17.83 -48.54
CA ARG A 979 41.39 -19.10 -47.96
C ARG A 979 41.34 -19.06 -46.42
N ARG A 980 42.41 -18.61 -45.74
CA ARG A 980 42.39 -18.46 -44.27
C ARG A 980 41.36 -17.44 -43.77
N ALA A 981 41.16 -16.34 -44.52
CA ALA A 981 40.16 -15.34 -44.19
C ALA A 981 38.74 -15.89 -44.35
N LEU A 982 38.50 -16.76 -45.33
CA LEU A 982 37.20 -17.40 -45.54
C LEU A 982 36.96 -18.57 -44.58
N ASP A 983 37.99 -19.33 -44.22
CA ASP A 983 37.92 -20.39 -43.21
C ASP A 983 37.65 -19.86 -41.78
N THR A 984 37.90 -18.56 -41.53
CA THR A 984 37.54 -17.89 -40.26
C THR A 984 36.14 -17.27 -40.27
N ILE A 985 35.43 -17.32 -41.39
CA ILE A 985 34.10 -16.73 -41.56
C ILE A 985 33.09 -17.86 -41.71
N GLU A 986 32.24 -18.08 -40.71
CA GLU A 986 31.05 -18.95 -40.86
C GLU A 986 30.05 -18.28 -41.83
N VAL A 987 30.18 -18.56 -43.12
CA VAL A 987 29.17 -18.19 -44.12
C VAL A 987 27.97 -19.15 -43.98
N SER A 988 26.95 -18.73 -43.22
CA SER A 988 25.70 -19.47 -43.08
C SER A 988 24.99 -19.69 -44.44
N LYS A 989 24.41 -20.88 -44.67
CA LYS A 989 23.64 -21.26 -45.88
C LYS A 989 22.37 -20.44 -46.15
N THR A 990 22.07 -19.46 -45.31
CA THR A 990 20.95 -18.54 -45.50
C THR A 990 21.23 -17.59 -46.67
N PRO A 991 20.41 -17.59 -47.74
CA PRO A 991 20.62 -16.73 -48.90
C PRO A 991 20.77 -15.25 -48.55
N ARG A 992 21.56 -14.51 -49.36
CA ARG A 992 21.38 -13.07 -49.51
C ARG A 992 19.94 -12.83 -49.97
N THR A 993 19.08 -12.43 -49.06
CA THR A 993 17.93 -11.61 -49.42
C THR A 993 18.49 -10.31 -49.96
N SER A 994 18.15 -9.96 -51.20
CA SER A 994 18.44 -8.66 -51.82
C SER A 994 18.16 -7.50 -50.85
N PRO A 995 18.78 -6.31 -51.04
CA PRO A 995 18.32 -5.12 -50.31
C PRO A 995 16.81 -5.03 -50.51
N PRO A 996 16.02 -4.76 -49.46
CA PRO A 996 14.57 -4.82 -49.55
C PRO A 996 14.16 -3.90 -50.70
N ALA A 997 13.61 -4.49 -51.75
CA ALA A 997 12.97 -3.76 -52.83
C ALA A 997 11.71 -3.20 -52.21
N GLU A 998 11.75 -1.95 -51.73
CA GLU A 998 10.60 -1.23 -51.16
C GLU A 998 9.62 -2.20 -50.51
N ASP A 999 10.11 -2.95 -49.51
CA ASP A 999 9.22 -3.75 -48.68
C ASP A 999 8.38 -2.72 -47.95
N THR A 1000 7.19 -2.53 -48.51
CA THR A 1000 6.06 -1.90 -47.84
C THR A 1000 6.00 -2.57 -46.46
N PRO A 1001 6.03 -1.78 -45.37
CA PRO A 1001 6.41 -2.30 -44.07
C PRO A 1001 5.32 -3.21 -43.50
N LEU A 1002 5.42 -4.51 -43.79
CA LEU A 1002 4.50 -5.51 -43.26
C LEU A 1002 4.80 -5.89 -41.79
N HIS A 1003 5.82 -5.28 -41.17
CA HIS A 1003 6.06 -5.36 -39.72
C HIS A 1003 5.72 -4.09 -38.93
N ASP A 1004 5.62 -2.90 -39.55
CA ASP A 1004 4.98 -1.74 -38.89
C ASP A 1004 3.46 -1.86 -38.96
N ASP A 1005 2.89 -2.33 -40.07
CA ASP A 1005 1.42 -2.41 -40.22
C ASP A 1005 0.74 -3.26 -39.13
N LEU A 1006 1.41 -4.28 -38.59
CA LEU A 1006 0.84 -5.13 -37.53
C LEU A 1006 0.90 -4.49 -36.15
N ASP A 1007 1.98 -3.78 -35.82
CA ASP A 1007 2.10 -3.05 -34.56
C ASP A 1007 1.35 -1.72 -34.61
N ASP A 1008 1.26 -1.07 -35.78
CA ASP A 1008 0.40 0.08 -36.06
C ASP A 1008 -1.09 -0.31 -36.04
N GLN A 1009 -1.48 -1.45 -36.61
CA GLN A 1009 -2.87 -1.94 -36.50
C GLN A 1009 -3.22 -2.33 -35.06
N ARG A 1010 -2.28 -2.88 -34.29
CA ARG A 1010 -2.47 -3.15 -32.87
C ARG A 1010 -2.56 -1.87 -32.05
N LEU A 1011 -1.70 -0.89 -32.30
CA LEU A 1011 -1.72 0.41 -31.64
C LEU A 1011 -3.03 1.14 -31.97
N ALA A 1012 -3.42 1.19 -33.24
CA ALA A 1012 -4.67 1.78 -33.71
C ALA A 1012 -5.90 1.08 -33.11
N TYR A 1013 -5.90 -0.24 -32.96
CA TYR A 1013 -6.96 -0.98 -32.29
C TYR A 1013 -7.06 -0.65 -30.79
N ARG A 1014 -5.90 -0.52 -30.11
CA ARG A 1014 -5.84 -0.14 -28.68
C ARG A 1014 -6.32 1.29 -28.47
N GLU A 1015 -5.88 2.22 -29.32
CA GLU A 1015 -6.32 3.62 -29.31
C GLU A 1015 -7.82 3.74 -29.57
N ALA A 1016 -8.34 3.06 -30.60
CA ALA A 1016 -9.76 3.06 -30.92
C ALA A 1016 -10.60 2.46 -29.78
N THR A 1017 -10.10 1.43 -29.08
CA THR A 1017 -10.76 0.82 -27.92
C THR A 1017 -10.86 1.79 -26.74
N VAL A 1018 -9.77 2.51 -26.43
CA VAL A 1018 -9.76 3.51 -25.34
C VAL A 1018 -10.65 4.70 -25.70
N ALA A 1019 -10.55 5.19 -26.92
CA ALA A 1019 -11.40 6.29 -27.41
C ALA A 1019 -12.89 5.94 -27.32
N LEU A 1020 -13.27 4.72 -27.71
CA LEU A 1020 -14.64 4.23 -27.62
C LEU A 1020 -15.17 4.21 -26.18
N MET A 1021 -14.36 3.70 -25.24
CA MET A 1021 -14.74 3.58 -23.83
C MET A 1021 -14.82 4.94 -23.13
N SER A 1022 -13.85 5.82 -23.37
CA SER A 1022 -13.84 7.18 -22.83
C SER A 1022 -15.03 8.00 -23.35
N GLN A 1023 -15.32 7.92 -24.65
CA GLN A 1023 -16.46 8.64 -25.24
C GLN A 1023 -17.81 8.07 -24.76
N ALA A 1024 -17.92 6.74 -24.59
CA ALA A 1024 -19.12 6.13 -24.02
C ALA A 1024 -19.37 6.60 -22.57
N LEU A 1025 -18.31 6.73 -21.76
CA LEU A 1025 -18.44 7.22 -20.39
C LEU A 1025 -18.81 8.71 -20.35
N GLU A 1026 -18.22 9.54 -21.22
CA GLU A 1026 -18.52 10.97 -21.27
C GLU A 1026 -19.99 11.22 -21.67
N ILE A 1027 -20.47 10.53 -22.71
CA ILE A 1027 -21.87 10.62 -23.15
C ILE A 1027 -22.83 10.14 -22.04
N TRP A 1028 -22.47 9.04 -21.36
CA TRP A 1028 -23.25 8.55 -20.23
C TRP A 1028 -23.33 9.58 -19.09
N GLN A 1029 -22.21 10.20 -18.72
CA GLN A 1029 -22.16 11.22 -17.67
C GLN A 1029 -22.99 12.45 -18.06
N LYS A 1030 -22.88 12.91 -19.31
CA LYS A 1030 -23.66 14.07 -19.80
C LYS A 1030 -25.16 13.78 -19.80
N CYS A 1031 -25.58 12.62 -20.32
CA CYS A 1031 -26.99 12.28 -20.50
C CYS A 1031 -27.68 11.88 -19.18
N SER A 1032 -27.01 11.09 -18.34
CA SER A 1032 -27.61 10.53 -17.13
C SER A 1032 -27.28 11.32 -15.86
N GLN A 1033 -26.24 12.18 -15.87
CA GLN A 1033 -25.63 12.80 -14.69
C GLN A 1033 -25.15 11.79 -13.64
N LYS A 1034 -24.93 10.53 -14.05
CA LYS A 1034 -24.47 9.44 -13.17
C LYS A 1034 -23.01 9.10 -13.42
N SER A 1035 -22.38 8.49 -12.42
CA SER A 1035 -20.96 8.17 -12.43
C SER A 1035 -20.65 6.93 -13.27
N LYS A 1036 -19.35 6.63 -13.43
CA LYS A 1036 -18.88 5.37 -14.03
C LYS A 1036 -19.30 4.13 -13.23
N PHE A 1037 -19.53 4.26 -11.92
CA PHE A 1037 -19.99 3.17 -11.08
C PHE A 1037 -21.43 2.80 -11.42
N ASP A 1038 -22.27 3.80 -11.66
CA ASP A 1038 -23.65 3.61 -12.09
C ASP A 1038 -23.72 3.00 -13.49
N LEU A 1039 -22.79 3.37 -14.39
CA LEU A 1039 -22.68 2.75 -15.72
C LEU A 1039 -22.35 1.26 -15.59
N ALA A 1040 -21.39 0.91 -14.74
CA ALA A 1040 -20.99 -0.47 -14.49
C ALA A 1040 -22.13 -1.29 -13.88
N GLU A 1041 -22.79 -0.76 -12.85
CA GLU A 1041 -23.89 -1.43 -12.15
C GLU A 1041 -25.14 -1.59 -13.02
N GLN A 1042 -25.58 -0.54 -13.72
CA GLN A 1042 -26.81 -0.58 -14.53
C GLN A 1042 -26.63 -1.35 -15.84
N SER A 1043 -25.44 -1.30 -16.45
CA SER A 1043 -25.17 -2.11 -17.64
C SER A 1043 -25.01 -3.59 -17.32
N GLY A 1044 -24.60 -3.94 -16.10
CA GLY A 1044 -24.29 -5.32 -15.70
C GLY A 1044 -23.07 -5.92 -16.41
N ILE A 1045 -22.35 -5.11 -17.21
CA ILE A 1045 -21.18 -5.54 -17.99
C ILE A 1045 -19.94 -5.57 -17.09
N TRP A 1046 -19.82 -4.59 -16.20
CA TRP A 1046 -18.66 -4.41 -15.33
C TRP A 1046 -19.08 -4.53 -13.86
N ARG A 1047 -18.27 -5.20 -13.04
CA ARG A 1047 -18.56 -5.39 -11.61
C ARG A 1047 -18.02 -4.23 -10.78
N VAL A 1048 -18.86 -3.69 -9.90
CA VAL A 1048 -18.50 -2.68 -8.91
C VAL A 1048 -18.17 -3.37 -7.58
N HIS A 1049 -17.06 -2.98 -6.96
CA HIS A 1049 -16.62 -3.50 -5.66
C HIS A 1049 -16.54 -2.37 -4.65
N LEU A 1050 -16.77 -2.68 -3.37
CA LEU A 1050 -16.63 -1.72 -2.27
C LEU A 1050 -15.31 -2.00 -1.55
N ASP A 1051 -14.35 -1.06 -1.61
CA ASP A 1051 -13.08 -1.16 -0.90
C ASP A 1051 -12.92 0.04 0.05
N ARG A 1052 -12.74 -0.25 1.35
CA ARG A 1052 -12.51 0.74 2.43
C ARG A 1052 -13.34 2.02 2.29
N SER A 1053 -14.66 1.89 2.14
CA SER A 1053 -15.66 2.97 2.01
C SER A 1053 -15.75 3.72 0.66
N SER A 1054 -15.03 3.30 -0.39
CA SER A 1054 -15.11 3.87 -1.74
C SER A 1054 -15.52 2.83 -2.79
N LEU A 1055 -16.41 3.20 -3.72
CA LEU A 1055 -16.77 2.33 -4.86
C LEU A 1055 -15.60 2.30 -5.85
N GLN A 1056 -15.25 1.12 -6.34
CA GLN A 1056 -14.19 0.91 -7.33
C GLN A 1056 -14.64 -0.02 -8.47
N THR A 1057 -14.11 0.23 -9.66
CA THR A 1057 -14.36 -0.58 -10.86
C THR A 1057 -13.04 -1.10 -11.44
N ARG A 1058 -12.33 -1.93 -10.67
CA ARG A 1058 -10.95 -2.42 -10.96
C ARG A 1058 -10.71 -2.93 -12.39
N THR A 1059 -11.73 -3.45 -13.07
CA THR A 1059 -11.61 -3.95 -14.45
C THR A 1059 -11.94 -2.90 -15.49
N LEU A 1060 -12.98 -2.07 -15.28
CA LEU A 1060 -13.40 -1.01 -16.21
C LEU A 1060 -12.37 0.13 -16.24
N ASP A 1061 -11.78 0.48 -15.09
CA ASP A 1061 -10.80 1.57 -14.96
C ASP A 1061 -9.58 1.40 -15.87
N LYS A 1062 -9.24 0.15 -16.20
CA LYS A 1062 -8.13 -0.19 -17.08
C LYS A 1062 -8.36 0.19 -18.54
N TYR A 1063 -9.61 0.40 -18.96
CA TYR A 1063 -9.98 0.65 -20.37
C TYR A 1063 -10.01 2.13 -20.76
N PHE A 1064 -9.66 3.05 -19.84
CA PHE A 1064 -9.64 4.49 -20.10
C PHE A 1064 -8.24 5.06 -20.40
N SER A 1065 -7.19 4.24 -20.33
CA SER A 1065 -5.82 4.62 -20.73
C SER A 1065 -5.14 3.49 -21.49
N ILE A 1066 -4.31 3.84 -22.47
CA ILE A 1066 -3.55 2.91 -23.32
C ILE A 1066 -2.56 2.10 -22.47
N ASP A 1067 -1.95 2.73 -21.46
CA ASP A 1067 -0.95 2.11 -20.57
C ASP A 1067 -1.56 1.06 -19.63
N THR A 1068 -2.83 1.24 -19.26
CA THR A 1068 -3.54 0.31 -18.35
C THR A 1068 -4.37 -0.73 -19.07
N LEU A 1069 -4.59 -0.57 -20.38
CA LEU A 1069 -5.43 -1.45 -21.19
C LEU A 1069 -4.81 -2.86 -21.25
N PRO A 1070 -5.56 -3.94 -20.91
CA PRO A 1070 -5.06 -5.31 -20.99
C PRO A 1070 -4.48 -5.65 -22.37
N GLN A 1071 -3.47 -6.52 -22.43
CA GLN A 1071 -2.89 -6.95 -23.71
C GLN A 1071 -3.94 -7.58 -24.65
N ASN A 1072 -4.90 -8.31 -24.08
CA ASN A 1072 -6.06 -8.84 -24.78
C ASN A 1072 -7.35 -8.19 -24.24
N PRO A 1073 -7.80 -7.06 -24.83
CA PRO A 1073 -9.03 -6.38 -24.41
C PRO A 1073 -10.26 -7.28 -24.60
N ARG A 1074 -11.19 -7.25 -23.65
CA ARG A 1074 -12.49 -7.93 -23.76
C ARG A 1074 -13.41 -7.17 -24.70
N TRP A 1075 -13.14 -7.27 -26.00
CA TRP A 1075 -13.81 -6.49 -27.04
C TRP A 1075 -15.34 -6.63 -27.03
N ARG A 1076 -15.87 -7.78 -26.61
CA ARG A 1076 -17.31 -8.01 -26.44
C ARG A 1076 -17.92 -7.09 -25.38
N ASP A 1077 -17.25 -6.94 -24.24
CA ASP A 1077 -17.69 -6.10 -23.14
C ASP A 1077 -17.58 -4.62 -23.51
N VAL A 1078 -16.52 -4.25 -24.25
CA VAL A 1078 -16.32 -2.90 -24.82
C VAL A 1078 -17.47 -2.52 -25.76
N LEU A 1079 -17.77 -3.37 -26.76
CA LEU A 1079 -18.87 -3.11 -27.69
C LEU A 1079 -20.24 -3.13 -27.00
N ALA A 1080 -20.43 -4.02 -26.01
CA ALA A 1080 -21.65 -4.07 -25.22
C ALA A 1080 -21.85 -2.76 -24.43
N THR A 1081 -20.77 -2.18 -23.90
CA THR A 1081 -20.81 -0.91 -23.14
C THR A 1081 -21.21 0.25 -24.05
N ALA A 1082 -20.60 0.37 -25.23
CA ALA A 1082 -20.96 1.38 -26.20
C ALA A 1082 -22.42 1.24 -26.67
N ASN A 1083 -22.89 0.02 -26.94
CA ASN A 1083 -24.28 -0.24 -27.32
C ASN A 1083 -25.27 0.09 -26.19
N TYR A 1084 -24.90 -0.21 -24.95
CA TYR A 1084 -25.72 0.14 -23.79
C TYR A 1084 -25.93 1.66 -23.72
N VAL A 1085 -24.85 2.44 -23.83
CA VAL A 1085 -24.93 3.92 -23.84
C VAL A 1085 -25.75 4.42 -25.03
N LEU A 1086 -25.52 3.90 -26.24
CA LEU A 1086 -26.30 4.27 -27.44
C LEU A 1086 -27.79 3.97 -27.34
N THR A 1087 -28.17 2.98 -26.54
CA THR A 1087 -29.59 2.60 -26.35
C THR A 1087 -30.26 3.43 -25.27
N HIS A 1088 -29.52 3.80 -24.20
CA HIS A 1088 -30.07 4.47 -23.02
C HIS A 1088 -29.91 6.01 -23.05
N CYS A 1089 -29.06 6.53 -23.93
CA CYS A 1089 -28.88 7.96 -24.14
C CYS A 1089 -29.49 8.36 -25.49
N GLN A 1090 -30.76 8.78 -25.49
CA GLN A 1090 -31.46 9.35 -26.65
C GLN A 1090 -31.83 10.80 -26.33
N SER A 1091 -31.03 11.75 -26.84
CA SER A 1091 -31.27 13.19 -26.70
C SER A 1091 -30.87 13.89 -27.99
N ASP A 1092 -31.73 14.79 -28.48
CA ASP A 1092 -31.49 15.60 -29.69
C ASP A 1092 -30.24 16.50 -29.53
N GLU A 1093 -29.86 16.86 -28.31
CA GLU A 1093 -28.66 17.68 -28.02
C GLU A 1093 -27.34 16.88 -28.13
N LEU A 1094 -27.39 15.55 -28.02
CA LEU A 1094 -26.21 14.67 -28.07
C LEU A 1094 -26.12 13.87 -29.39
N GLU A 1095 -26.95 14.19 -30.38
CA GLU A 1095 -27.08 13.43 -31.63
C GLU A 1095 -25.72 13.30 -32.36
N ALA A 1096 -24.93 14.39 -32.41
CA ALA A 1096 -23.60 14.38 -33.01
C ALA A 1096 -22.59 13.51 -32.24
N GLU A 1097 -22.62 13.54 -30.90
CA GLU A 1097 -21.73 12.72 -30.06
C GLU A 1097 -22.11 11.24 -30.12
N LEU A 1098 -23.41 10.93 -30.18
CA LEU A 1098 -23.93 9.56 -30.33
C LEU A 1098 -23.59 8.98 -31.71
N ASP A 1099 -23.65 9.78 -32.78
CA ASP A 1099 -23.26 9.33 -34.11
C ASP A 1099 -21.75 9.12 -34.24
N GLN A 1100 -20.94 9.96 -33.57
CA GLN A 1100 -19.50 9.72 -33.45
C GLN A 1100 -19.21 8.43 -32.68
N LEU A 1101 -19.90 8.18 -31.56
CA LEU A 1101 -19.77 6.95 -30.78
C LEU A 1101 -20.15 5.70 -31.60
N LYS A 1102 -21.21 5.76 -32.41
CA LYS A 1102 -21.57 4.69 -33.37
C LYS A 1102 -20.45 4.44 -34.37
N LYS A 1103 -19.85 5.50 -34.93
CA LYS A 1103 -18.77 5.39 -35.91
C LYS A 1103 -17.53 4.71 -35.33
N ILE A 1104 -17.10 5.11 -34.14
CA ILE A 1104 -15.94 4.48 -33.47
C ILE A 1104 -16.27 3.03 -33.08
N ARG A 1105 -17.48 2.75 -32.59
CA ARG A 1105 -17.93 1.38 -32.29
C ARG A 1105 -17.84 0.48 -33.51
N ASP A 1106 -18.31 0.95 -34.66
CA ASP A 1106 -18.32 0.18 -35.90
C ASP A 1106 -16.91 -0.02 -36.45
N GLN A 1107 -16.03 0.97 -36.28
CA GLN A 1107 -14.60 0.86 -36.57
C GLN A 1107 -13.92 -0.22 -35.71
N VAL A 1108 -14.11 -0.19 -34.38
CA VAL A 1108 -13.57 -1.20 -33.46
C VAL A 1108 -14.12 -2.60 -33.79
N LYS A 1109 -15.42 -2.71 -34.10
CA LYS A 1109 -16.05 -3.97 -34.52
C LYS A 1109 -15.45 -4.50 -35.82
N GLN A 1110 -15.19 -3.63 -36.80
CA GLN A 1110 -14.57 -4.01 -38.06
C GLN A 1110 -13.13 -4.51 -37.84
N MET A 1111 -12.32 -3.78 -37.06
CA MET A 1111 -10.96 -4.17 -36.70
C MET A 1111 -10.89 -5.54 -35.99
N VAL A 1112 -11.88 -5.85 -35.13
CA VAL A 1112 -12.00 -7.17 -34.49
C VAL A 1112 -12.30 -8.27 -35.51
N MET A 1113 -13.19 -7.99 -36.48
CA MET A 1113 -13.58 -8.96 -37.53
C MET A 1113 -12.44 -9.21 -38.52
N ASP A 1114 -11.62 -8.19 -38.78
CA ASP A 1114 -10.45 -8.25 -39.67
C ASP A 1114 -9.23 -8.93 -39.03
N GLY A 1115 -9.36 -9.39 -37.77
CA GLY A 1115 -8.38 -10.28 -37.13
C GLY A 1115 -7.41 -9.61 -36.14
N ALA A 1116 -7.48 -8.29 -35.95
CA ALA A 1116 -6.60 -7.56 -35.03
C ALA A 1116 -6.73 -8.04 -33.56
N ALA A 1117 -7.87 -8.63 -33.18
CA ALA A 1117 -8.11 -9.20 -31.84
C ALA A 1117 -7.66 -10.67 -31.66
N LYS A 1118 -7.26 -11.37 -32.75
CA LYS A 1118 -6.82 -12.77 -32.73
C LYS A 1118 -5.30 -12.94 -32.82
N MET A 1119 -4.55 -11.85 -32.99
CA MET A 1119 -3.11 -11.85 -33.18
C MET A 1119 -2.31 -11.79 -31.86
N GLY A 1120 -2.87 -12.32 -30.77
CA GLY A 1120 -2.26 -12.35 -29.43
C GLY A 1120 -1.93 -13.76 -28.98
#